data_AF-A0A485NLP7-F1
#
_entry.id   AF-A0A485NLP7-F1
#
_cell.length_a   1.000
_cell.length_b   1.000
_cell.length_c   1.000
_cell.angle_alpha   90.00
_cell.angle_beta   90.00
_cell.angle_gamma   90.00
#
_symmetry.space_group_name_H-M   'P 1'
#
loop_
_entity.id
_entity.type
_entity.pdbx_description
1 polymer ?
#
loop_
_entity_poly.entity_id
_entity_poly.type
_entity_poly.pdbx_seq_one_letter_code
_entity_poly.pdbx_strand_id
1 'polypeptide(L)'
;MPLPRRAASALTKAYALRYPGASPQACQTLTLHLFVLLTWCLCLSLQPQQPSQEKFYSMAAQIKLLLEIPEKIWSSMEASQYLHATQLYLLCCHLHSLLQLDSSGSRYSPVLSRFPILIRQVAAASHFRSAILHESKLLLKCQAVSDQAVAEALCSIMLLEESSPRQALADFLLARKAAIQKLLNQPHHSTGIKTQVCSLVELLATTLNQAHALFYTLPEGQLPDPSLPCGLLFSTLETITGQHPTGKGAGVLQEEVKLCSWSRHLPASVVQFQPALRTLAQPISQEYLKDTLRKWIHMCNEDIKNGITDLLFYVKSIRGLAGIRDAMWELLTNESTNHSWDVICQRLLEKPLLFWEDLMRQLFLDRLQTLTREGFDSISAGCKELLISALQELESSTSSSTPSKHIHLEHNMSLFLWSESPQDLPPDAAWVSVAHRGPRAGSGLSMKAQAVSPCVQDFCSALDAKLQVQLDDLLAYLPSADSSPPKDVSPVQAKSCAFDRYADAGTVLELLQAQSVACIERITACIRAELHGTEQVVQGQRDALDSVQLHAVLFMARLCQSLGELCPHLKQCVLGKSRNSEKPARDPKALKKQGKGTTREVLPSQAKWQEVKELLLQQSVMGYRVWSSAVVKVLAHGFTQSLLLDDAGSILATATSWDELEIQEEAESGSCIMSTIRLPTQPSWYVQSFLFSLCQEINRVGGHALPKVTLQEMLKSCMVQVVAAYEKLSEEKQKEGAFPMTQNRALQLLYDLRYLSIILTARGEEVKSGRSKQDSRIEKVADSLETLIDPFDLDVFTPHLNSNLTRLAQRTSVLFGLVTGTENQFTPRSNTFNSQEPHNILPLASSQIRFGLLPLSMTSTRKAKSTSRSIETKTQFHDTCDFRQQFREPTLGQRSAAPESLTPKADSQ
;
A
#
# COMPACT_ATOMS: atom_id res chain seq x y z
N MET A 1 -75.00 -17.83 -49.12
CA MET A 1 -73.70 -17.36 -48.59
C MET A 1 -73.49 -17.40 -47.04
N PRO A 2 -74.28 -18.09 -46.17
CA PRO A 2 -73.96 -18.07 -44.72
C PRO A 2 -73.15 -19.27 -44.19
N LEU A 3 -73.05 -20.38 -44.92
CA LEU A 3 -72.40 -21.61 -44.45
C LEU A 3 -70.87 -21.55 -44.25
N PRO A 4 -70.05 -20.90 -45.10
CA PRO A 4 -68.59 -20.96 -44.94
C PRO A 4 -68.05 -20.09 -43.79
N ARG A 5 -68.77 -19.02 -43.40
CA ARG A 5 -68.38 -18.15 -42.26
C ARG A 5 -68.58 -18.84 -40.91
N ARG A 6 -69.60 -19.71 -40.76
CA ARG A 6 -69.86 -20.45 -39.52
C ARG A 6 -68.86 -21.60 -39.31
N ALA A 7 -68.44 -22.28 -40.38
CA ALA A 7 -67.44 -23.34 -40.30
C ALA A 7 -66.03 -22.79 -39.95
N ALA A 8 -65.65 -21.65 -40.54
CA ALA A 8 -64.39 -20.97 -40.22
C ALA A 8 -64.33 -20.54 -38.73
N SER A 9 -65.41 -19.93 -38.22
CA SER A 9 -65.49 -19.52 -36.81
C SER A 9 -65.45 -20.69 -35.81
N ALA A 10 -65.97 -21.87 -36.19
CA ALA A 10 -65.95 -23.06 -35.33
C ALA A 10 -64.54 -23.70 -35.28
N LEU A 11 -63.82 -23.71 -36.40
CA LEU A 11 -62.46 -24.23 -36.48
C LEU A 11 -61.45 -23.33 -35.75
N THR A 12 -61.58 -22.00 -35.84
CA THR A 12 -60.73 -21.06 -35.08
C THR A 12 -60.92 -21.22 -33.57
N LYS A 13 -62.15 -21.47 -33.10
CA LYS A 13 -62.45 -21.74 -31.68
C LYS A 13 -61.90 -23.09 -31.21
N ALA A 14 -61.99 -24.14 -32.04
CA ALA A 14 -61.47 -25.46 -31.71
C ALA A 14 -59.93 -25.51 -31.66
N TYR A 15 -59.25 -24.70 -32.48
CA TYR A 15 -57.79 -24.63 -32.52
C TYR A 15 -57.21 -23.81 -31.35
N ALA A 16 -57.85 -22.69 -31.00
CA ALA A 16 -57.47 -21.85 -29.85
C ALA A 16 -57.63 -22.58 -28.50
N LEU A 17 -58.57 -23.54 -28.40
CA LEU A 17 -58.74 -24.39 -27.23
C LEU A 17 -57.68 -25.50 -27.11
N ARG A 18 -56.95 -25.81 -28.18
CA ARG A 18 -55.98 -26.92 -28.23
C ARG A 18 -54.52 -26.46 -28.08
N TYR A 19 -54.22 -25.17 -28.34
CA TYR A 19 -52.88 -24.58 -28.24
C TYR A 19 -52.94 -23.15 -27.67
N PRO A 20 -52.85 -22.98 -26.34
CA PRO A 20 -53.11 -21.71 -25.66
C PRO A 20 -52.01 -20.64 -25.78
N GLY A 21 -50.99 -20.82 -26.64
CA GLY A 21 -49.86 -19.90 -26.82
C GLY A 21 -49.66 -19.34 -28.22
N ALA A 22 -50.57 -19.60 -29.17
CA ALA A 22 -50.41 -19.16 -30.56
C ALA A 22 -50.82 -17.68 -30.75
N SER A 23 -49.99 -16.90 -31.47
CA SER A 23 -50.27 -15.49 -31.74
C SER A 23 -51.52 -15.30 -32.61
N PRO A 24 -52.30 -14.21 -32.42
CA PRO A 24 -53.55 -13.97 -33.15
C PRO A 24 -53.37 -13.83 -34.67
N GLN A 25 -52.15 -13.54 -35.14
CA GLN A 25 -51.80 -13.52 -36.57
C GLN A 25 -51.74 -14.93 -37.17
N ALA A 26 -51.14 -15.92 -36.48
CA ALA A 26 -51.10 -17.31 -36.95
C ALA A 26 -52.51 -17.92 -37.10
N CYS A 27 -53.42 -17.56 -36.19
CA CYS A 27 -54.83 -17.93 -36.30
C CYS A 27 -55.51 -17.34 -37.55
N GLN A 28 -55.21 -16.10 -37.92
CA GLN A 28 -55.79 -15.49 -39.13
C GLN A 28 -55.26 -16.14 -40.42
N THR A 29 -53.97 -16.49 -40.49
CA THR A 29 -53.40 -17.14 -41.67
C THR A 29 -53.91 -18.56 -41.87
N LEU A 30 -54.07 -19.35 -40.80
CA LEU A 30 -54.69 -20.69 -40.85
C LEU A 30 -56.15 -20.63 -41.32
N THR A 31 -56.92 -19.64 -40.84
CA THR A 31 -58.32 -19.48 -41.27
C THR A 31 -58.41 -19.02 -42.74
N LEU A 32 -57.44 -18.24 -43.22
CA LEU A 32 -57.28 -17.85 -44.63
C LEU A 32 -56.86 -19.02 -45.52
N HIS A 33 -55.91 -19.85 -45.08
CA HIS A 33 -55.50 -21.07 -45.77
C HIS A 33 -56.66 -22.05 -45.91
N LEU A 34 -57.44 -22.25 -44.85
CA LEU A 34 -58.66 -23.08 -44.89
C LEU A 34 -59.73 -22.50 -45.81
N PHE A 35 -59.91 -21.17 -45.82
CA PHE A 35 -60.88 -20.52 -46.70
C PHE A 35 -60.47 -20.61 -48.18
N VAL A 36 -59.18 -20.45 -48.49
CA VAL A 36 -58.60 -20.62 -49.83
C VAL A 36 -58.65 -22.08 -50.28
N LEU A 37 -58.34 -23.05 -49.41
CA LEU A 37 -58.48 -24.48 -49.69
C LEU A 37 -59.94 -24.87 -49.98
N LEU A 38 -60.90 -24.35 -49.20
CA LEU A 38 -62.34 -24.57 -49.43
C LEU A 38 -62.81 -23.94 -50.75
N THR A 39 -62.32 -22.75 -51.11
CA THR A 39 -62.65 -22.12 -52.41
C THR A 39 -61.92 -22.77 -53.58
N TRP A 40 -60.72 -23.33 -53.38
CA TRP A 40 -60.00 -24.16 -54.36
C TRP A 40 -60.74 -25.48 -54.64
N CYS A 41 -61.19 -26.19 -53.60
CA CYS A 41 -61.99 -27.41 -53.75
C CYS A 41 -63.29 -27.17 -54.53
N LEU A 42 -63.91 -26.01 -54.36
CA LEU A 42 -65.12 -25.60 -55.09
C LEU A 42 -64.86 -25.19 -56.56
N CYS A 43 -63.63 -24.83 -56.94
CA CYS A 43 -63.26 -24.55 -58.33
C CYS A 43 -62.80 -25.80 -59.11
N LEU A 44 -62.43 -26.89 -58.42
CA LEU A 44 -61.97 -28.15 -59.01
C LEU A 44 -63.09 -28.99 -59.67
N SER A 45 -64.36 -28.58 -59.58
CA SER A 45 -65.53 -29.31 -60.08
C SER A 45 -65.95 -28.97 -61.52
N LEU A 46 -65.14 -28.24 -62.30
CA LEU A 46 -65.38 -27.99 -63.73
C LEU A 46 -64.18 -28.42 -64.59
N GLN A 47 -64.40 -29.41 -65.46
CA GLN A 47 -63.42 -30.05 -66.36
C GLN A 47 -63.45 -29.40 -67.79
N PRO A 48 -62.52 -29.70 -68.74
CA PRO A 48 -61.27 -28.97 -68.97
C PRO A 48 -61.08 -28.43 -70.43
N GLN A 49 -60.09 -27.54 -70.66
CA GLN A 49 -59.38 -27.41 -71.95
C GLN A 49 -57.86 -27.30 -71.73
N GLN A 50 -57.08 -28.06 -72.51
CA GLN A 50 -55.70 -28.50 -72.18
C GLN A 50 -54.54 -27.48 -72.35
N PRO A 51 -54.54 -26.47 -73.24
CA PRO A 51 -53.44 -25.47 -73.25
C PRO A 51 -53.58 -24.36 -72.19
N SER A 52 -54.75 -24.24 -71.55
CA SER A 52 -55.03 -23.34 -70.43
C SER A 52 -54.68 -23.91 -69.06
N GLN A 53 -54.48 -25.23 -68.95
CA GLN A 53 -54.21 -25.89 -67.67
C GLN A 53 -52.82 -25.60 -67.14
N GLU A 54 -51.76 -25.66 -67.96
CA GLU A 54 -50.40 -25.36 -67.51
C GLU A 54 -50.25 -23.92 -67.03
N LYS A 55 -50.86 -22.96 -67.75
CA LYS A 55 -50.89 -21.54 -67.35
C LYS A 55 -51.72 -21.32 -66.08
N PHE A 56 -52.80 -22.08 -65.89
CA PHE A 56 -53.60 -22.01 -64.67
C PHE A 56 -52.87 -22.62 -63.47
N TYR A 57 -52.24 -23.79 -63.63
CA TYR A 57 -51.44 -24.43 -62.59
C TYR A 57 -50.18 -23.63 -62.26
N SER A 58 -49.55 -22.98 -63.24
CA SER A 58 -48.41 -22.08 -62.99
C SER A 58 -48.82 -20.83 -62.23
N MET A 59 -49.96 -20.23 -62.59
CA MET A 59 -50.51 -19.06 -61.90
C MET A 59 -50.99 -19.41 -60.48
N ALA A 60 -51.64 -20.57 -60.31
CA ALA A 60 -52.05 -21.09 -59.01
C ALA A 60 -50.85 -21.41 -58.10
N ALA A 61 -49.77 -21.97 -58.66
CA ALA A 61 -48.51 -22.20 -57.97
C ALA A 61 -47.84 -20.88 -57.55
N GLN A 62 -47.82 -19.86 -58.42
CA GLN A 62 -47.28 -18.53 -58.10
C GLN A 62 -48.09 -17.81 -57.01
N ILE A 63 -49.43 -17.89 -57.05
CA ILE A 63 -50.30 -17.31 -56.01
C ILE A 63 -50.13 -18.03 -54.68
N LYS A 64 -50.03 -19.37 -54.69
CA LYS A 64 -49.76 -20.15 -53.48
C LYS A 64 -48.40 -19.79 -52.87
N LEU A 65 -47.36 -19.71 -53.70
CA LEU A 65 -46.02 -19.29 -53.26
C LEU A 65 -46.06 -17.87 -52.64
N LEU A 66 -46.77 -16.93 -53.25
CA LEU A 66 -46.92 -15.56 -52.74
C LEU A 66 -47.63 -15.50 -51.38
N LEU A 67 -48.57 -16.41 -51.10
CA LEU A 67 -49.26 -16.49 -49.80
C LEU A 67 -48.38 -17.13 -48.70
N GLU A 68 -47.47 -18.04 -49.06
CA GLU A 68 -46.57 -18.73 -48.12
C GLU A 68 -45.30 -17.92 -47.80
N ILE A 69 -44.83 -17.07 -48.72
CA ILE A 69 -43.60 -16.28 -48.55
C ILE A 69 -43.59 -15.41 -47.27
N PRO A 70 -44.65 -14.67 -46.89
CA PRO A 70 -44.66 -13.89 -45.66
C PRO A 70 -44.38 -14.70 -44.38
N GLU A 71 -44.95 -15.91 -44.25
CA GLU A 71 -44.69 -16.78 -43.10
C GLU A 71 -43.24 -17.31 -43.12
N LYS A 72 -42.72 -17.61 -44.30
CA LYS A 72 -41.33 -18.07 -44.47
C LYS A 72 -40.34 -16.96 -44.14
N ILE A 73 -40.56 -15.73 -44.61
CA ILE A 73 -39.74 -14.57 -44.25
C ILE A 73 -39.69 -14.42 -42.74
N TRP A 74 -40.84 -14.52 -42.06
CA TRP A 74 -40.88 -14.43 -40.60
C TRP A 74 -40.09 -15.56 -39.92
N SER A 75 -40.27 -16.80 -40.36
CA SER A 75 -39.52 -17.94 -39.81
C SER A 75 -38.01 -17.82 -40.03
N SER A 76 -37.58 -17.29 -41.17
CA SER A 76 -36.16 -17.05 -41.47
C SER A 76 -35.60 -15.88 -40.65
N MET A 77 -36.41 -14.86 -40.36
CA MET A 77 -36.03 -13.79 -39.44
C MET A 77 -35.87 -14.28 -38.00
N GLU A 78 -36.78 -15.13 -37.50
CA GLU A 78 -36.66 -15.77 -36.18
C GLU A 78 -35.43 -16.71 -36.10
N ALA A 79 -35.10 -17.38 -37.20
CA ALA A 79 -33.91 -18.22 -37.32
C ALA A 79 -32.60 -17.43 -37.56
N SER A 80 -32.62 -16.08 -37.55
CA SER A 80 -31.48 -15.18 -37.83
C SER A 80 -30.84 -15.31 -39.23
N GLN A 81 -31.56 -15.89 -40.20
CA GLN A 81 -31.12 -16.08 -41.59
C GLN A 81 -31.60 -14.92 -42.48
N TYR A 82 -31.02 -13.73 -42.28
CA TYR A 82 -31.47 -12.49 -42.95
C TYR A 82 -31.26 -12.48 -44.46
N LEU A 83 -30.23 -13.16 -44.95
CA LEU A 83 -29.99 -13.27 -46.39
C LEU A 83 -31.09 -14.09 -47.08
N HIS A 84 -31.49 -15.22 -46.50
CA HIS A 84 -32.56 -16.05 -47.05
C HIS A 84 -33.91 -15.30 -47.02
N ALA A 85 -34.20 -14.60 -45.92
CA ALA A 85 -35.36 -13.71 -45.82
C ALA A 85 -35.37 -12.63 -46.92
N THR A 86 -34.20 -12.07 -47.24
CA THR A 86 -34.03 -11.06 -48.30
C THR A 86 -34.24 -11.64 -49.68
N GLN A 87 -33.72 -12.84 -49.95
CA GLN A 87 -33.95 -13.54 -51.21
C GLN A 87 -35.44 -13.86 -51.43
N LEU A 88 -36.15 -14.33 -50.39
CA LEU A 88 -37.58 -14.57 -50.43
C LEU A 88 -38.39 -13.27 -50.62
N TYR A 89 -37.94 -12.15 -50.03
CA TYR A 89 -38.53 -10.84 -50.26
C TYR A 89 -38.32 -10.35 -51.70
N LEU A 90 -37.12 -10.46 -52.25
CA LEU A 90 -36.84 -10.10 -53.64
C LEU A 90 -37.58 -11.01 -54.63
N LEU A 91 -37.75 -12.29 -54.29
CA LEU A 91 -38.59 -13.23 -55.02
C LEU A 91 -40.07 -12.81 -54.96
N CYS A 92 -40.57 -12.34 -53.80
CA CYS A 92 -41.91 -11.77 -53.66
C CYS A 92 -42.12 -10.56 -54.59
N CYS A 93 -41.15 -9.65 -54.65
CA CYS A 93 -41.16 -8.51 -55.57
C CYS A 93 -41.11 -8.94 -57.03
N HIS A 94 -40.32 -9.98 -57.37
CA HIS A 94 -40.27 -10.52 -58.71
C HIS A 94 -41.60 -11.19 -59.11
N LEU A 95 -42.19 -11.99 -58.22
CA LEU A 95 -43.53 -12.57 -58.41
C LEU A 95 -44.61 -11.50 -58.56
N HIS A 96 -44.50 -10.41 -57.79
CA HIS A 96 -45.38 -9.25 -57.93
C HIS A 96 -45.30 -8.62 -59.34
N SER A 97 -44.06 -8.44 -59.86
CA SER A 97 -43.84 -7.92 -61.22
C SER A 97 -44.31 -8.89 -62.32
N LEU A 98 -44.11 -10.20 -62.13
CA LEU A 98 -44.53 -11.24 -63.08
C LEU A 98 -46.05 -11.41 -63.13
N LEU A 99 -46.72 -11.27 -61.99
CA LEU A 99 -48.19 -11.32 -61.88
C LEU A 99 -48.85 -9.99 -62.28
N GLN A 100 -48.08 -8.96 -62.68
CA GLN A 100 -48.53 -7.62 -63.09
C GLN A 100 -49.55 -7.03 -62.12
N LEU A 101 -49.20 -7.06 -60.82
CA LEU A 101 -50.05 -6.53 -59.76
C LEU A 101 -49.87 -5.01 -59.57
N ASP A 102 -49.18 -4.33 -60.49
CA ASP A 102 -48.96 -2.89 -60.50
C ASP A 102 -50.26 -2.14 -60.78
N SER A 103 -50.58 -1.16 -59.94
CA SER A 103 -51.81 -0.37 -60.00
C SER A 103 -51.84 0.69 -61.10
N SER A 104 -50.79 0.83 -61.92
CA SER A 104 -50.59 2.00 -62.78
C SER A 104 -50.52 1.74 -64.29
N GLY A 105 -50.65 0.50 -64.77
CA GLY A 105 -50.53 0.24 -66.21
C GLY A 105 -51.36 -0.94 -66.70
N SER A 106 -52.48 -0.64 -67.36
CA SER A 106 -53.42 -1.57 -68.01
C SER A 106 -54.49 -2.16 -67.10
N ARG A 107 -55.73 -2.12 -67.61
CA ARG A 107 -56.99 -2.45 -66.95
C ARG A 107 -56.91 -3.81 -66.24
N TYR A 108 -57.15 -3.81 -64.92
CA TYR A 108 -57.49 -4.95 -64.06
C TYR A 108 -57.03 -6.33 -64.57
N SER A 109 -55.84 -6.79 -64.15
CA SER A 109 -55.46 -8.20 -64.27
C SER A 109 -56.61 -9.08 -63.73
N PRO A 110 -57.08 -10.12 -64.46
CA PRO A 110 -58.19 -10.99 -64.04
C PRO A 110 -57.92 -11.77 -62.74
N VAL A 111 -56.70 -11.68 -62.22
CA VAL A 111 -56.26 -12.28 -60.94
C VAL A 111 -56.63 -11.39 -59.74
N LEU A 112 -56.50 -10.06 -59.88
CA LEU A 112 -56.77 -9.10 -58.80
C LEU A 112 -58.26 -8.95 -58.48
N SER A 113 -59.12 -9.10 -59.49
CA SER A 113 -60.58 -9.14 -59.29
C SER A 113 -61.05 -10.41 -58.58
N ARG A 114 -60.26 -11.49 -58.66
CA ARG A 114 -60.56 -12.80 -58.07
C ARG A 114 -59.98 -12.97 -56.67
N PHE A 115 -58.87 -12.29 -56.35
CA PHE A 115 -58.18 -12.38 -55.06
C PHE A 115 -57.64 -11.02 -54.57
N PRO A 116 -58.49 -10.13 -54.01
CA PRO A 116 -58.05 -8.84 -53.46
C PRO A 116 -57.11 -8.96 -52.24
N ILE A 117 -57.05 -10.15 -51.62
CA ILE A 117 -56.15 -10.48 -50.52
C ILE A 117 -54.67 -10.35 -50.94
N LEU A 118 -54.34 -10.53 -52.23
CA LEU A 118 -52.97 -10.46 -52.72
C LEU A 118 -52.38 -9.05 -52.60
N ILE A 119 -53.20 -7.99 -52.77
CA ILE A 119 -52.77 -6.60 -52.58
C ILE A 119 -52.39 -6.37 -51.11
N ARG A 120 -53.19 -6.89 -50.18
CA ARG A 120 -52.93 -6.76 -48.74
C ARG A 120 -51.68 -7.53 -48.31
N GLN A 121 -51.42 -8.70 -48.91
CA GLN A 121 -50.24 -9.50 -48.62
C GLN A 121 -48.95 -8.89 -49.19
N VAL A 122 -48.99 -8.33 -50.39
CA VAL A 122 -47.86 -7.56 -50.95
C VAL A 122 -47.59 -6.30 -50.12
N ALA A 123 -48.63 -5.60 -49.67
CA ALA A 123 -48.48 -4.45 -48.77
C ALA A 123 -47.88 -4.87 -47.42
N ALA A 124 -48.29 -6.01 -46.84
CA ALA A 124 -47.66 -6.57 -45.65
C ALA A 124 -46.19 -6.93 -45.89
N ALA A 125 -45.87 -7.49 -47.07
CA ALA A 125 -44.50 -7.82 -47.45
C ALA A 125 -43.59 -6.59 -47.52
N SER A 126 -44.12 -5.41 -47.88
CA SER A 126 -43.35 -4.16 -47.92
C SER A 126 -42.76 -3.75 -46.56
N HIS A 127 -43.42 -4.08 -45.45
CA HIS A 127 -42.91 -3.82 -44.09
C HIS A 127 -41.74 -4.72 -43.70
N PHE A 128 -41.62 -5.91 -44.30
CA PHE A 128 -40.46 -6.79 -44.06
C PHE A 128 -39.16 -6.19 -44.57
N ARG A 129 -39.18 -5.35 -45.62
CA ARG A 129 -37.99 -4.64 -46.08
C ARG A 129 -37.35 -3.81 -44.96
N SER A 130 -38.15 -3.00 -44.27
CA SER A 130 -37.66 -2.19 -43.14
C SER A 130 -37.27 -3.04 -41.93
N ALA A 131 -38.00 -4.13 -41.67
CA ALA A 131 -37.71 -5.00 -40.53
C ALA A 131 -36.40 -5.79 -40.74
N ILE A 132 -36.19 -6.38 -41.92
CA ILE A 132 -34.94 -7.08 -42.28
C ILE A 132 -33.75 -6.11 -42.24
N LEU A 133 -33.90 -4.88 -42.75
CA LEU A 133 -32.85 -3.86 -42.68
C LEU A 133 -32.55 -3.43 -41.24
N HIS A 134 -33.56 -3.30 -40.39
CA HIS A 134 -33.36 -2.96 -38.99
C HIS A 134 -32.62 -4.08 -38.23
N GLU A 135 -33.08 -5.32 -38.36
CA GLU A 135 -32.50 -6.48 -37.68
C GLU A 135 -31.09 -6.80 -38.20
N SER A 136 -30.84 -6.70 -39.50
CA SER A 136 -29.49 -6.86 -40.06
C SER A 136 -28.53 -5.79 -39.53
N LYS A 137 -28.93 -4.51 -39.50
CA LYS A 137 -28.12 -3.42 -38.91
C LYS A 137 -27.95 -3.58 -37.39
N LEU A 138 -28.90 -4.19 -36.70
CA LEU A 138 -28.80 -4.52 -35.27
C LEU A 138 -27.79 -5.64 -35.04
N LEU A 139 -27.80 -6.69 -35.88
CA LEU A 139 -26.85 -7.80 -35.82
C LEU A 139 -25.40 -7.32 -36.02
N LEU A 140 -25.15 -6.32 -36.86
CA LEU A 140 -23.81 -5.72 -37.02
C LEU A 140 -23.26 -5.09 -35.73
N LYS A 141 -24.13 -4.76 -34.76
CA LYS A 141 -23.74 -4.21 -33.45
C LYS A 141 -23.40 -5.30 -32.42
N CYS A 142 -23.70 -6.57 -32.69
CA CYS A 142 -23.55 -7.67 -31.74
C CYS A 142 -22.12 -8.25 -31.75
N GLN A 143 -21.60 -8.59 -30.57
CA GLN A 143 -20.20 -9.02 -30.37
C GLN A 143 -19.94 -10.48 -30.78
N ALA A 144 -20.85 -11.41 -30.49
CA ALA A 144 -20.67 -12.85 -30.70
C ALA A 144 -21.44 -13.36 -31.94
N VAL A 145 -21.03 -12.93 -33.12
CA VAL A 145 -21.66 -13.32 -34.39
C VAL A 145 -20.63 -13.98 -35.29
N SER A 146 -21.01 -15.06 -35.97
CA SER A 146 -20.14 -15.74 -36.93
C SER A 146 -19.86 -14.86 -38.15
N ASP A 147 -18.66 -15.01 -38.72
CA ASP A 147 -18.24 -14.23 -39.90
C ASP A 147 -19.23 -14.40 -41.07
N GLN A 148 -19.80 -15.60 -41.21
CA GLN A 148 -20.81 -15.92 -42.22
C GLN A 148 -22.12 -15.15 -42.00
N ALA A 149 -22.63 -15.07 -40.77
CA ALA A 149 -23.85 -14.33 -40.49
C ALA A 149 -23.68 -12.82 -40.70
N VAL A 150 -22.48 -12.28 -40.43
CA VAL A 150 -22.16 -10.87 -40.76
C VAL A 150 -22.07 -10.65 -42.26
N ALA A 151 -21.47 -11.59 -43.02
CA ALA A 151 -21.44 -11.54 -44.48
C ALA A 151 -22.86 -11.54 -45.05
N GLU A 152 -23.71 -12.45 -44.59
CA GLU A 152 -25.12 -12.58 -44.99
C GLU A 152 -25.93 -11.32 -44.68
N ALA A 153 -25.73 -10.74 -43.49
CA ALA A 153 -26.35 -9.48 -43.12
C ALA A 153 -25.90 -8.31 -44.00
N LEU A 154 -24.60 -8.18 -44.30
CA LEU A 154 -24.10 -7.14 -45.20
C LEU A 154 -24.60 -7.33 -46.63
N CYS A 155 -24.63 -8.56 -47.14
CA CYS A 155 -25.23 -8.90 -48.43
C CYS A 155 -26.72 -8.54 -48.48
N SER A 156 -27.47 -8.79 -47.39
CA SER A 156 -28.89 -8.40 -47.30
C SER A 156 -29.08 -6.88 -47.38
N ILE A 157 -28.22 -6.11 -46.71
CA ILE A 157 -28.24 -4.65 -46.74
C ILE A 157 -27.89 -4.14 -48.15
N MET A 158 -26.85 -4.70 -48.78
CA MET A 158 -26.43 -4.34 -50.14
C MET A 158 -27.51 -4.62 -51.19
N LEU A 159 -28.20 -5.76 -51.08
CA LEU A 159 -29.26 -6.16 -52.00
C LEU A 159 -30.54 -5.30 -51.83
N LEU A 160 -30.86 -4.87 -50.61
CA LEU A 160 -32.04 -4.06 -50.35
C LEU A 160 -31.79 -2.56 -50.58
N GLU A 161 -30.69 -1.99 -50.06
CA GLU A 161 -30.36 -0.56 -50.15
C GLU A 161 -29.58 -0.19 -51.43
N GLU A 162 -29.27 -1.16 -52.30
CA GLU A 162 -28.49 -0.97 -53.53
C GLU A 162 -27.09 -0.34 -53.29
N SER A 163 -26.51 -0.60 -52.11
CA SER A 163 -25.26 0.04 -51.66
C SER A 163 -24.00 -0.60 -52.26
N SER A 164 -22.93 0.20 -52.39
CA SER A 164 -21.62 -0.30 -52.84
C SER A 164 -20.89 -1.03 -51.71
N PRO A 165 -19.95 -1.96 -52.01
CA PRO A 165 -19.12 -2.61 -50.98
C PRO A 165 -18.37 -1.62 -50.07
N ARG A 166 -17.98 -0.45 -50.60
CA ARG A 166 -17.33 0.62 -49.82
C ARG A 166 -18.29 1.27 -48.81
N GLN A 167 -19.55 1.45 -49.19
CA GLN A 167 -20.58 1.96 -48.28
C GLN A 167 -20.93 0.91 -47.22
N ALA A 168 -21.03 -0.36 -47.60
CA ALA A 168 -21.25 -1.46 -46.65
C ALA A 168 -20.12 -1.56 -45.60
N LEU A 169 -18.87 -1.35 -46.00
CA LEU A 169 -17.74 -1.23 -45.07
C LEU A 169 -17.89 -0.04 -44.12
N ALA A 170 -18.27 1.14 -44.64
CA ALA A 170 -18.49 2.32 -43.81
C ALA A 170 -19.63 2.11 -42.80
N ASP A 171 -20.75 1.54 -43.23
CA ASP A 171 -21.90 1.24 -42.39
C ASP A 171 -21.56 0.19 -41.31
N PHE A 172 -20.77 -0.84 -41.67
CA PHE A 172 -20.24 -1.81 -40.71
C PHE A 172 -19.38 -1.14 -39.63
N LEU A 173 -18.40 -0.33 -40.04
CA LEU A 173 -17.51 0.35 -39.09
C LEU A 173 -18.25 1.36 -38.21
N LEU A 174 -19.25 2.07 -38.75
CA LEU A 174 -20.12 2.96 -37.98
C LEU A 174 -20.98 2.18 -36.98
N ALA A 175 -21.55 1.03 -37.37
CA ALA A 175 -22.30 0.16 -36.45
C ALA A 175 -21.42 -0.36 -35.31
N ARG A 176 -20.19 -0.77 -35.61
CA ARG A 176 -19.19 -1.20 -34.61
C ARG A 176 -18.76 -0.06 -33.69
N LYS A 177 -18.55 1.15 -34.22
CA LYS A 177 -18.28 2.35 -33.40
C LYS A 177 -19.45 2.65 -32.44
N ALA A 178 -20.68 2.59 -32.92
CA ALA A 178 -21.86 2.79 -32.06
C ALA A 178 -21.99 1.71 -30.98
N ALA A 179 -21.59 0.47 -31.28
CA ALA A 179 -21.53 -0.61 -30.29
C ALA A 179 -20.47 -0.34 -29.20
N ILE A 180 -19.28 0.15 -29.59
CA ILE A 180 -18.23 0.60 -28.66
C ILE A 180 -18.77 1.71 -27.74
N GLN A 181 -19.37 2.76 -28.30
CA GLN A 181 -19.93 3.86 -27.52
C GLN A 181 -21.04 3.39 -26.58
N LYS A 182 -21.88 2.44 -27.02
CA LYS A 182 -22.90 1.83 -26.16
C LYS A 182 -22.30 1.02 -25.00
N LEU A 183 -21.17 0.34 -25.21
CA LEU A 183 -20.47 -0.38 -24.13
C LEU A 183 -19.84 0.58 -23.12
N LEU A 184 -19.25 1.68 -23.59
CA LEU A 184 -18.64 2.69 -22.74
C LEU A 184 -19.68 3.47 -21.91
N ASN A 185 -20.86 3.75 -22.48
CA ASN A 185 -21.92 4.53 -21.84
C ASN A 185 -22.93 3.67 -21.03
N GLN A 186 -22.64 2.38 -20.81
CA GLN A 186 -23.55 1.50 -20.05
C GLN A 186 -23.52 1.83 -18.55
N PRO A 187 -24.67 1.89 -17.87
CA PRO A 187 -24.72 2.16 -16.44
C PRO A 187 -23.97 1.08 -15.66
N HIS A 188 -23.09 1.53 -14.76
CA HIS A 188 -22.06 0.74 -14.06
C HIS A 188 -22.57 -0.40 -13.14
N HIS A 189 -23.86 -0.72 -13.13
CA HIS A 189 -24.48 -1.68 -12.19
C HIS A 189 -24.88 -3.02 -12.83
N SER A 190 -24.95 -3.12 -14.17
CA SER A 190 -25.41 -4.35 -14.85
C SER A 190 -24.28 -5.31 -15.21
N THR A 191 -23.05 -4.83 -15.35
CA THR A 191 -21.92 -5.59 -15.88
C THR A 191 -20.64 -5.07 -15.23
N GLY A 192 -19.81 -5.94 -14.67
CA GLY A 192 -18.61 -5.51 -13.97
C GLY A 192 -17.65 -4.75 -14.90
N ILE A 193 -16.93 -3.76 -14.37
CA ILE A 193 -15.96 -2.95 -15.15
C ILE A 193 -14.95 -3.87 -15.86
N LYS A 194 -14.48 -4.92 -15.17
CA LYS A 194 -13.62 -5.98 -15.75
C LYS A 194 -14.20 -6.55 -17.04
N THR A 195 -15.47 -6.95 -17.02
CA THR A 195 -16.14 -7.56 -18.18
C THR A 195 -16.43 -6.54 -19.29
N GLN A 196 -16.67 -5.28 -18.95
CA GLN A 196 -16.86 -4.20 -19.94
C GLN A 196 -15.56 -3.86 -20.69
N VAL A 197 -14.43 -3.82 -19.99
CA VAL A 197 -13.12 -3.60 -20.63
C VAL A 197 -12.73 -4.80 -21.50
N CYS A 198 -12.96 -6.03 -21.02
CA CYS A 198 -12.71 -7.24 -21.81
C CYS A 198 -13.59 -7.29 -23.07
N SER A 199 -14.88 -6.97 -22.95
CA SER A 199 -15.80 -6.97 -24.09
C SER A 199 -15.47 -5.90 -25.13
N LEU A 200 -14.93 -4.76 -24.70
CA LEU A 200 -14.42 -3.73 -25.60
C LEU A 200 -13.22 -4.23 -26.43
N VAL A 201 -12.25 -4.88 -25.78
CA VAL A 201 -11.07 -5.43 -26.45
C VAL A 201 -11.48 -6.55 -27.43
N GLU A 202 -12.38 -7.43 -27.01
CA GLU A 202 -12.97 -8.45 -27.88
C GLU A 202 -13.71 -7.84 -29.07
N LEU A 203 -14.49 -6.77 -28.87
CA LEU A 203 -15.21 -6.09 -29.95
C LEU A 203 -14.25 -5.48 -30.97
N LEU A 204 -13.14 -4.87 -30.53
CA LEU A 204 -12.11 -4.33 -31.42
C LEU A 204 -11.40 -5.46 -32.21
N ALA A 205 -11.00 -6.52 -31.51
CA ALA A 205 -10.34 -7.66 -32.13
C ALA A 205 -11.25 -8.37 -33.15
N THR A 206 -12.50 -8.64 -32.79
CA THR A 206 -13.50 -9.24 -33.68
C THR A 206 -13.83 -8.34 -34.86
N THR A 207 -13.89 -7.02 -34.68
CA THR A 207 -14.14 -6.09 -35.81
C THR A 207 -13.02 -6.14 -36.84
N LEU A 208 -11.75 -6.20 -36.40
CA LEU A 208 -10.61 -6.29 -37.32
C LEU A 208 -10.51 -7.67 -37.97
N ASN A 209 -10.77 -8.75 -37.24
CA ASN A 209 -10.82 -10.11 -37.79
C ASN A 209 -11.94 -10.24 -38.84
N GLN A 210 -13.13 -9.70 -38.56
CA GLN A 210 -14.26 -9.70 -39.50
C GLN A 210 -13.99 -8.78 -40.70
N ALA A 211 -13.36 -7.62 -40.51
CA ALA A 211 -12.97 -6.76 -41.62
C ALA A 211 -11.99 -7.49 -42.57
N HIS A 212 -11.05 -8.27 -42.02
CA HIS A 212 -10.18 -9.14 -42.81
C HIS A 212 -11.00 -10.22 -43.53
N ALA A 213 -11.81 -11.01 -42.81
CA ALA A 213 -12.56 -12.12 -43.38
C ALA A 213 -13.53 -11.70 -44.50
N LEU A 214 -14.17 -10.53 -44.36
CA LEU A 214 -15.22 -10.06 -45.26
C LEU A 214 -14.68 -9.27 -46.46
N PHE A 215 -13.78 -8.31 -46.23
CA PHE A 215 -13.40 -7.31 -47.23
C PHE A 215 -11.98 -7.48 -47.78
N TYR A 216 -11.11 -8.23 -47.12
CA TYR A 216 -9.75 -8.47 -47.61
C TYR A 216 -9.76 -9.50 -48.73
N THR A 217 -9.13 -9.15 -49.85
CA THR A 217 -8.92 -10.04 -51.00
C THR A 217 -7.41 -10.26 -51.19
N LEU A 218 -7.03 -11.53 -51.37
CA LEU A 218 -5.63 -11.91 -51.54
C LEU A 218 -5.08 -11.33 -52.87
N PRO A 219 -3.84 -10.80 -52.90
CA PRO A 219 -3.19 -10.44 -54.16
C PRO A 219 -3.04 -11.66 -55.08
N GLU A 220 -3.14 -11.45 -56.40
CA GLU A 220 -2.92 -12.51 -57.40
C GLU A 220 -1.52 -13.13 -57.21
N GLY A 221 -1.45 -14.42 -56.82
CA GLY A 221 -0.21 -15.20 -56.71
C GLY A 221 0.19 -15.72 -55.31
N GLN A 222 -0.54 -15.37 -54.23
CA GLN A 222 -0.30 -15.95 -52.90
C GLN A 222 -1.22 -17.17 -52.62
N LEU A 223 -0.69 -18.19 -51.94
CA LEU A 223 -1.48 -19.35 -51.49
C LEU A 223 -2.41 -18.92 -50.33
N PRO A 224 -3.69 -19.34 -50.35
CA PRO A 224 -4.60 -19.10 -49.23
C PRO A 224 -4.12 -19.90 -48.01
N ASP A 225 -3.98 -19.21 -46.87
CA ASP A 225 -3.68 -19.86 -45.60
C ASP A 225 -4.98 -20.52 -45.08
N PRO A 226 -5.00 -21.85 -44.84
CA PRO A 226 -6.20 -22.56 -44.39
C PRO A 226 -6.73 -22.10 -43.03
N SER A 227 -5.93 -21.34 -42.26
CA SER A 227 -6.30 -20.83 -40.93
C SER A 227 -7.06 -19.50 -40.94
N LEU A 228 -7.10 -18.76 -42.07
CA LEU A 228 -7.66 -17.41 -42.14
C LEU A 228 -8.62 -17.26 -43.34
N PRO A 229 -9.95 -17.21 -43.12
CA PRO A 229 -10.89 -16.93 -44.21
C PRO A 229 -10.68 -15.52 -44.78
N CYS A 230 -10.84 -15.38 -46.10
CA CYS A 230 -10.75 -14.10 -46.81
C CYS A 230 -11.80 -14.01 -47.92
N GLY A 231 -12.26 -12.79 -48.22
CA GLY A 231 -13.21 -12.53 -49.31
C GLY A 231 -14.60 -13.13 -49.11
N LEU A 232 -15.02 -13.43 -47.88
CA LEU A 232 -16.30 -14.11 -47.59
C LEU A 232 -17.53 -13.34 -48.09
N LEU A 233 -17.47 -12.00 -48.08
CA LEU A 233 -18.53 -11.17 -48.65
C LEU A 233 -18.65 -11.39 -50.18
N PHE A 234 -17.51 -11.44 -50.86
CA PHE A 234 -17.49 -11.60 -52.31
C PHE A 234 -17.85 -13.03 -52.73
N SER A 235 -17.44 -14.06 -51.99
CA SER A 235 -17.82 -15.45 -52.26
C SER A 235 -19.31 -15.72 -51.99
N THR A 236 -19.87 -15.12 -50.93
CA THR A 236 -21.31 -15.20 -50.66
C THR A 236 -22.10 -14.45 -51.73
N LEU A 237 -21.71 -13.23 -52.10
CA LEU A 237 -22.32 -12.49 -53.21
C LEU A 237 -22.23 -13.25 -54.53
N GLU A 238 -21.10 -13.86 -54.87
CA GLU A 238 -20.92 -14.65 -56.09
C GLU A 238 -21.81 -15.90 -56.09
N THR A 239 -21.97 -16.57 -54.95
CA THR A 239 -22.89 -17.71 -54.81
C THR A 239 -24.35 -17.33 -55.08
N ILE A 240 -24.72 -16.09 -54.76
CA ILE A 240 -26.11 -15.59 -54.83
C ILE A 240 -26.41 -14.91 -56.18
N THR A 241 -25.43 -14.20 -56.74
CA THR A 241 -25.57 -13.36 -57.95
C THR A 241 -24.90 -13.95 -59.19
N GLY A 242 -24.06 -14.98 -59.03
CA GLY A 242 -23.28 -15.59 -60.09
C GLY A 242 -24.12 -16.43 -61.06
N GLN A 243 -23.92 -16.17 -62.36
CA GLN A 243 -24.46 -16.98 -63.44
C GLN A 243 -23.66 -18.27 -63.59
N HIS A 244 -23.85 -19.24 -62.70
CA HIS A 244 -23.25 -20.56 -62.87
C HIS A 244 -24.02 -21.37 -63.92
N PRO A 245 -23.32 -22.15 -64.78
CA PRO A 245 -23.96 -22.96 -65.80
C PRO A 245 -24.90 -23.99 -65.16
N THR A 246 -26.05 -24.17 -65.82
CA THR A 246 -27.15 -25.08 -65.50
C THR A 246 -26.72 -26.34 -64.74
N GLY A 247 -27.05 -26.43 -63.45
CA GLY A 247 -27.03 -27.68 -62.68
C GLY A 247 -26.45 -27.65 -61.27
N LYS A 248 -25.74 -26.60 -60.85
CA LYS A 248 -25.17 -26.49 -59.48
C LYS A 248 -25.36 -25.12 -58.80
N GLY A 249 -26.35 -24.34 -59.21
CA GLY A 249 -26.72 -23.10 -58.54
C GLY A 249 -27.67 -23.36 -57.36
N ALA A 250 -27.39 -22.76 -56.20
CA ALA A 250 -28.32 -22.72 -55.06
C ALA A 250 -29.46 -21.76 -55.39
N GLY A 251 -30.49 -22.24 -56.08
CA GLY A 251 -31.72 -21.46 -56.27
C GLY A 251 -32.39 -21.18 -54.92
N VAL A 252 -33.01 -20.02 -54.74
CA VAL A 252 -33.67 -19.57 -53.49
C VAL A 252 -34.64 -20.61 -52.89
N LEU A 253 -35.18 -21.51 -53.73
CA LEU A 253 -36.15 -22.54 -53.36
C LEU A 253 -35.60 -23.98 -53.38
N GLN A 254 -34.27 -24.19 -53.32
CA GLN A 254 -33.64 -25.51 -53.57
C GLN A 254 -34.12 -26.63 -52.62
N GLU A 255 -34.47 -26.31 -51.38
CA GLU A 255 -35.04 -27.25 -50.40
C GLU A 255 -36.52 -27.56 -50.67
N GLU A 256 -37.28 -26.57 -51.15
CA GLU A 256 -38.73 -26.67 -51.36
C GLU A 256 -39.11 -27.31 -52.68
N VAL A 257 -38.28 -27.12 -53.71
CA VAL A 257 -38.46 -27.76 -55.03
C VAL A 257 -38.41 -29.29 -54.91
N LYS A 258 -37.73 -29.83 -53.88
CA LYS A 258 -37.63 -31.27 -53.61
C LYS A 258 -38.84 -31.86 -52.87
N LEU A 259 -39.58 -31.07 -52.09
CA LEU A 259 -40.59 -31.58 -51.16
C LEU A 259 -42.04 -31.48 -51.66
N CYS A 260 -42.31 -30.61 -52.65
CA CYS A 260 -43.68 -30.28 -53.04
C CYS A 260 -44.00 -30.61 -54.50
N SER A 261 -45.06 -31.39 -54.75
CA SER A 261 -45.49 -31.82 -56.09
C SER A 261 -45.93 -30.67 -57.02
N TRP A 262 -46.31 -29.52 -56.45
CA TRP A 262 -46.69 -28.32 -57.21
C TRP A 262 -45.49 -27.52 -57.75
N SER A 263 -44.25 -27.86 -57.34
CA SER A 263 -43.02 -27.22 -57.82
C SER A 263 -42.74 -27.46 -59.31
N ARG A 264 -43.31 -28.53 -59.88
CA ARG A 264 -43.21 -28.90 -61.30
C ARG A 264 -43.92 -27.92 -62.25
N HIS A 265 -44.83 -27.11 -61.71
CA HIS A 265 -45.63 -26.16 -62.48
C HIS A 265 -45.16 -24.70 -62.32
N LEU A 266 -44.09 -24.45 -61.54
CA LEU A 266 -43.48 -23.12 -61.42
C LEU A 266 -42.66 -22.77 -62.68
N PRO A 267 -42.79 -21.56 -63.25
CA PRO A 267 -41.98 -21.15 -64.39
C PRO A 267 -40.48 -21.14 -64.08
N ALA A 268 -39.65 -21.44 -65.09
CA ALA A 268 -38.19 -21.44 -64.96
C ALA A 268 -37.64 -20.10 -64.44
N SER A 269 -38.30 -18.98 -64.75
CA SER A 269 -37.96 -17.63 -64.24
C SER A 269 -38.08 -17.49 -62.71
N VAL A 270 -38.90 -18.30 -62.06
CA VAL A 270 -39.08 -18.29 -60.59
C VAL A 270 -38.16 -19.30 -59.92
N VAL A 271 -37.97 -20.48 -60.54
CA VAL A 271 -37.08 -21.54 -60.02
C VAL A 271 -35.60 -21.15 -60.11
N GLN A 272 -35.24 -20.39 -61.15
CA GLN A 272 -33.89 -19.88 -61.39
C GLN A 272 -33.73 -18.42 -60.96
N PHE A 273 -34.66 -17.87 -60.18
CA PHE A 273 -34.57 -16.49 -59.74
C PHE A 273 -33.31 -16.28 -58.91
N GLN A 274 -32.46 -15.36 -59.38
CA GLN A 274 -31.31 -14.84 -58.67
C GLN A 274 -31.48 -13.33 -58.54
N PRO A 275 -31.24 -12.77 -57.34
CA PRO A 275 -31.31 -11.34 -57.15
C PRO A 275 -30.15 -10.66 -57.89
N ALA A 276 -30.45 -9.66 -58.71
CA ALA A 276 -29.45 -8.90 -59.45
C ALA A 276 -28.96 -7.69 -58.64
N LEU A 277 -27.66 -7.56 -58.44
CA LEU A 277 -27.05 -6.32 -57.97
C LEU A 277 -26.99 -5.32 -59.13
N ARG A 278 -27.56 -4.12 -58.94
CA ARG A 278 -27.47 -3.03 -59.93
C ARG A 278 -26.12 -2.30 -59.89
N THR A 279 -25.40 -2.41 -58.77
CA THR A 279 -24.09 -1.79 -58.53
C THR A 279 -22.99 -2.84 -58.68
N LEU A 280 -21.95 -2.56 -59.48
CA LEU A 280 -20.83 -3.50 -59.67
C LEU A 280 -20.13 -3.78 -58.32
N ALA A 281 -20.11 -5.04 -57.91
CA ALA A 281 -19.40 -5.50 -56.71
C ALA A 281 -17.90 -5.63 -56.98
N GLN A 282 -17.23 -4.51 -57.27
CA GLN A 282 -15.77 -4.50 -57.40
C GLN A 282 -15.11 -4.69 -56.03
N PRO A 283 -14.04 -5.51 -55.94
CA PRO A 283 -13.27 -5.65 -54.71
C PRO A 283 -12.68 -4.31 -54.29
N ILE A 284 -12.65 -4.07 -52.97
CA ILE A 284 -12.11 -2.84 -52.40
C ILE A 284 -10.57 -2.88 -52.56
N SER A 285 -9.97 -1.81 -53.08
CA SER A 285 -8.52 -1.68 -53.15
C SER A 285 -7.91 -1.74 -51.75
N GLN A 286 -6.82 -2.48 -51.59
CA GLN A 286 -6.18 -2.70 -50.29
C GLN A 286 -5.78 -1.39 -49.61
N GLU A 287 -5.25 -0.41 -50.35
CA GLU A 287 -4.88 0.92 -49.81
C GLU A 287 -6.07 1.64 -49.16
N TYR A 288 -7.22 1.68 -49.85
CA TYR A 288 -8.44 2.28 -49.33
C TYR A 288 -8.96 1.57 -48.07
N LEU A 289 -8.88 0.23 -48.03
CA LEU A 289 -9.28 -0.57 -46.86
C LEU A 289 -8.40 -0.23 -45.65
N LYS A 290 -7.07 -0.22 -45.85
CA LYS A 290 -6.10 0.13 -44.80
C LYS A 290 -6.34 1.54 -44.25
N ASP A 291 -6.48 2.53 -45.13
CA ASP A 291 -6.69 3.92 -44.72
C ASP A 291 -8.01 4.13 -43.98
N THR A 292 -9.06 3.45 -44.41
CA THR A 292 -10.37 3.53 -43.77
C THR A 292 -10.35 2.89 -42.37
N LEU A 293 -9.68 1.75 -42.21
CA LEU A 293 -9.53 1.07 -40.92
C LEU A 293 -8.63 1.88 -39.95
N ARG A 294 -7.52 2.46 -40.43
CA ARG A 294 -6.68 3.34 -39.59
C ARG A 294 -7.44 4.55 -39.08
N LYS A 295 -8.21 5.21 -39.94
CA LYS A 295 -9.07 6.34 -39.54
C LYS A 295 -10.10 5.92 -38.51
N TRP A 296 -10.72 4.76 -38.69
CA TRP A 296 -11.68 4.22 -37.73
C TRP A 296 -11.04 3.93 -36.37
N ILE A 297 -9.88 3.26 -36.33
CA ILE A 297 -9.14 3.01 -35.08
C ILE A 297 -8.80 4.32 -34.38
N HIS A 298 -8.31 5.32 -35.12
CA HIS A 298 -8.00 6.63 -34.55
C HIS A 298 -9.25 7.31 -33.96
N MET A 299 -10.39 7.26 -34.65
CA MET A 299 -11.65 7.79 -34.15
C MET A 299 -12.17 7.05 -32.92
N CYS A 300 -11.96 5.73 -32.84
CA CYS A 300 -12.33 4.95 -31.66
C CYS A 300 -11.37 5.18 -30.50
N ASN A 301 -10.09 5.48 -30.75
CA ASN A 301 -9.08 5.63 -29.71
C ASN A 301 -9.43 6.74 -28.70
N GLU A 302 -9.88 7.91 -29.18
CA GLU A 302 -10.28 8.99 -28.28
C GLU A 302 -11.55 8.66 -27.47
N ASP A 303 -12.54 8.02 -28.11
CA ASP A 303 -13.76 7.55 -27.42
C ASP A 303 -13.40 6.51 -26.33
N ILE A 304 -12.48 5.58 -26.66
CA ILE A 304 -11.98 4.54 -25.76
C ILE A 304 -11.20 5.14 -24.59
N LYS A 305 -10.27 6.07 -24.84
CA LYS A 305 -9.49 6.71 -23.78
C LYS A 305 -10.39 7.41 -22.77
N ASN A 306 -11.34 8.21 -23.24
CA ASN A 306 -12.27 8.93 -22.37
C ASN A 306 -13.17 7.95 -21.60
N GLY A 307 -13.81 7.03 -22.31
CA GLY A 307 -14.72 6.08 -21.68
C GLY A 307 -14.02 5.14 -20.69
N ILE A 308 -12.80 4.67 -20.97
CA ILE A 308 -12.04 3.84 -20.03
C ILE A 308 -11.55 4.67 -18.84
N THR A 309 -11.13 5.93 -19.05
CA THR A 309 -10.75 6.81 -17.94
C THR A 309 -11.92 6.99 -16.97
N ASP A 310 -13.13 7.22 -17.50
CA ASP A 310 -14.34 7.33 -16.70
C ASP A 310 -14.67 6.01 -15.99
N LEU A 311 -14.52 4.86 -16.65
CA LEU A 311 -14.73 3.55 -16.04
C LEU A 311 -13.70 3.26 -14.92
N LEU A 312 -12.43 3.58 -15.15
CA LEU A 312 -11.33 3.36 -14.20
C LEU A 312 -11.44 4.30 -12.99
N PHE A 313 -12.06 5.48 -13.14
CA PHE A 313 -12.34 6.39 -12.02
C PHE A 313 -13.17 5.71 -10.90
N TYR A 314 -14.06 4.77 -11.24
CA TYR A 314 -14.86 4.04 -10.26
C TYR A 314 -14.08 2.91 -9.54
N VAL A 315 -12.92 2.51 -10.06
CA VAL A 315 -12.06 1.51 -9.43
C VAL A 315 -11.33 2.16 -8.26
N LYS A 316 -11.63 1.73 -7.04
CA LYS A 316 -11.07 2.31 -5.79
C LYS A 316 -9.84 1.58 -5.24
N SER A 317 -9.49 0.41 -5.78
CA SER A 317 -8.37 -0.40 -5.29
C SER A 317 -7.42 -0.81 -6.41
N ILE A 318 -6.14 -0.92 -6.07
CA ILE A 318 -5.09 -1.30 -6.99
C ILE A 318 -5.18 -2.79 -7.32
N ARG A 319 -5.63 -3.63 -6.38
CA ARG A 319 -6.01 -5.03 -6.66
C ARG A 319 -7.15 -5.14 -7.67
N GLY A 320 -8.12 -4.23 -7.62
CA GLY A 320 -9.19 -4.16 -8.62
C GLY A 320 -8.63 -3.89 -10.02
N LEU A 321 -7.69 -2.94 -10.11
CA LEU A 321 -6.99 -2.60 -11.34
C LEU A 321 -6.12 -3.76 -11.88
N ALA A 322 -5.38 -4.43 -10.99
CA ALA A 322 -4.60 -5.63 -11.30
C ALA A 322 -5.50 -6.75 -11.86
N GLY A 323 -6.67 -6.96 -11.24
CA GLY A 323 -7.64 -7.96 -11.68
C GLY A 323 -8.24 -7.69 -13.06
N ILE A 324 -8.33 -6.43 -13.49
CA ILE A 324 -8.74 -6.06 -14.86
C ILE A 324 -7.59 -6.33 -15.85
N ARG A 325 -6.36 -5.91 -15.52
CA ARG A 325 -5.17 -6.21 -16.34
C ARG A 325 -5.02 -7.72 -16.55
N ASP A 326 -5.12 -8.50 -15.48
CA ASP A 326 -4.90 -9.94 -15.53
C ASP A 326 -5.99 -10.63 -16.37
N ALA A 327 -7.23 -10.16 -16.31
CA ALA A 327 -8.32 -10.64 -17.17
C ALA A 327 -8.05 -10.37 -18.66
N MET A 328 -7.56 -9.17 -18.98
CA MET A 328 -7.20 -8.81 -20.36
C MET A 328 -6.01 -9.63 -20.85
N TRP A 329 -5.04 -9.87 -19.97
CA TRP A 329 -3.89 -10.72 -20.27
C TRP A 329 -4.34 -12.15 -20.59
N GLU A 330 -5.23 -12.73 -19.79
CA GLU A 330 -5.79 -14.07 -20.05
C GLU A 330 -6.53 -14.13 -21.40
N LEU A 331 -7.33 -13.10 -21.69
CA LEU A 331 -8.10 -12.99 -22.92
C LEU A 331 -7.20 -12.93 -24.18
N LEU A 332 -6.15 -12.11 -24.14
CA LEU A 332 -5.25 -11.92 -25.27
C LEU A 332 -4.24 -13.07 -25.42
N THR A 333 -3.89 -13.77 -24.34
CA THR A 333 -2.91 -14.88 -24.37
C THR A 333 -3.46 -16.18 -24.98
N ASN A 334 -4.75 -16.22 -25.33
CA ASN A 334 -5.33 -17.36 -26.02
C ASN A 334 -4.59 -17.66 -27.35
N GLU A 335 -4.11 -18.90 -27.51
CA GLU A 335 -3.17 -19.29 -28.57
C GLU A 335 -3.74 -19.13 -30.00
N SER A 336 -5.06 -19.30 -30.16
CA SER A 336 -5.72 -19.15 -31.46
C SER A 336 -5.77 -17.69 -31.94
N THR A 337 -5.83 -16.73 -31.02
CA THR A 337 -5.90 -15.31 -31.36
C THR A 337 -4.52 -14.75 -31.67
N ASN A 338 -3.47 -15.11 -30.92
CA ASN A 338 -2.15 -14.48 -31.06
C ASN A 338 -1.49 -14.66 -32.44
N HIS A 339 -1.41 -15.89 -32.98
CA HIS A 339 -0.75 -16.12 -34.27
C HIS A 339 -1.52 -15.54 -35.46
N SER A 340 -2.85 -15.56 -35.39
CA SER A 340 -3.72 -14.96 -36.41
C SER A 340 -3.65 -13.43 -36.38
N TRP A 341 -3.49 -12.83 -35.19
CA TRP A 341 -3.56 -11.39 -34.98
C TRP A 341 -2.43 -10.62 -35.62
N ASP A 342 -1.17 -11.06 -35.43
CA ASP A 342 0.00 -10.37 -36.01
C ASP A 342 -0.07 -10.32 -37.54
N VAL A 343 -0.54 -11.40 -38.17
CA VAL A 343 -0.72 -11.51 -39.62
C VAL A 343 -1.84 -10.57 -40.10
N ILE A 344 -2.97 -10.52 -39.38
CA ILE A 344 -4.10 -9.64 -39.69
C ILE A 344 -3.70 -8.17 -39.55
N CYS A 345 -2.99 -7.80 -38.48
CA CYS A 345 -2.48 -6.44 -38.29
C CYS A 345 -1.47 -6.04 -39.37
N GLN A 346 -0.56 -6.92 -39.78
CA GLN A 346 0.35 -6.64 -40.90
C GLN A 346 -0.41 -6.41 -42.21
N ARG A 347 -1.42 -7.24 -42.51
CA ARG A 347 -2.21 -7.14 -43.76
C ARG A 347 -3.12 -5.91 -43.80
N LEU A 348 -3.74 -5.53 -42.68
CA LEU A 348 -4.72 -4.45 -42.61
C LEU A 348 -4.15 -3.09 -42.17
N LEU A 349 -3.07 -3.07 -41.37
CA LEU A 349 -2.59 -1.84 -40.72
C LEU A 349 -1.11 -1.53 -41.03
N GLU A 350 -0.34 -2.48 -41.55
CA GLU A 350 1.12 -2.43 -41.81
C GLU A 350 2.00 -2.31 -40.56
N LYS A 351 1.39 -2.19 -39.37
CA LYS A 351 2.03 -2.18 -38.07
C LYS A 351 1.30 -3.14 -37.13
N PRO A 352 1.99 -3.80 -36.18
CA PRO A 352 1.31 -4.54 -35.12
C PRO A 352 0.54 -3.55 -34.25
N LEU A 353 -0.74 -3.85 -33.99
CA LEU A 353 -1.55 -3.09 -33.03
C LEU A 353 -1.49 -3.81 -31.69
N LEU A 354 -0.87 -3.19 -30.70
CA LEU A 354 -0.76 -3.74 -29.36
C LEU A 354 -1.81 -3.08 -28.47
N PHE A 355 -2.93 -3.78 -28.25
CA PHE A 355 -4.04 -3.25 -27.45
C PHE A 355 -3.59 -2.74 -26.08
N TRP A 356 -2.65 -3.43 -25.43
CA TRP A 356 -2.14 -3.02 -24.13
C TRP A 356 -1.25 -1.77 -24.24
N GLU A 357 -0.17 -1.81 -25.04
CA GLU A 357 0.82 -0.74 -25.09
C GLU A 357 0.28 0.56 -25.71
N ASP A 358 -0.51 0.46 -26.76
CA ASP A 358 -0.96 1.61 -27.56
C ASP A 358 -2.18 2.33 -26.95
N LEU A 359 -3.03 1.61 -26.21
CA LEU A 359 -4.34 2.13 -25.75
C LEU A 359 -4.50 2.14 -24.23
N MET A 360 -4.04 1.09 -23.53
CA MET A 360 -4.47 0.82 -22.15
C MET A 360 -3.40 1.16 -21.11
N ARG A 361 -2.12 0.89 -21.41
CA ARG A 361 -1.02 0.96 -20.44
C ARG A 361 -0.96 2.30 -19.71
N GLN A 362 -1.01 3.41 -20.45
CA GLN A 362 -0.94 4.75 -19.85
C GLN A 362 -2.17 5.06 -18.97
N LEU A 363 -3.38 4.68 -19.39
CA LEU A 363 -4.61 4.91 -18.61
C LEU A 363 -4.58 4.15 -17.27
N PHE A 364 -4.06 2.93 -17.28
CA PHE A 364 -3.89 2.13 -16.06
C PHE A 364 -2.80 2.71 -15.16
N LEU A 365 -1.69 3.15 -15.73
CA LEU A 365 -0.61 3.80 -14.98
C LEU A 365 -1.08 5.10 -14.33
N ASP A 366 -1.80 5.95 -15.05
CA ASP A 366 -2.34 7.21 -14.54
C ASP A 366 -3.28 6.96 -13.37
N ARG A 367 -4.20 5.99 -13.49
CA ARG A 367 -5.11 5.61 -12.40
C ARG A 367 -4.36 5.02 -11.20
N LEU A 368 -3.37 4.17 -11.44
CA LEU A 368 -2.52 3.60 -10.39
C LEU A 368 -1.76 4.69 -9.64
N GLN A 369 -1.23 5.69 -10.35
CA GLN A 369 -0.59 6.86 -9.76
C GLN A 369 -1.56 7.66 -8.89
N THR A 370 -2.81 7.85 -9.33
CA THR A 370 -3.82 8.56 -8.54
C THR A 370 -4.18 7.79 -7.27
N LEU A 371 -4.48 6.49 -7.39
CA LEU A 371 -4.86 5.65 -6.26
C LEU A 371 -3.75 5.53 -5.21
N THR A 372 -2.50 5.37 -5.66
CA THR A 372 -1.34 5.32 -4.76
C THR A 372 -1.17 6.63 -4.01
N ARG A 373 -1.27 7.78 -4.72
CA ARG A 373 -1.19 9.11 -4.10
C ARG A 373 -2.31 9.32 -3.09
N GLU A 374 -3.56 9.07 -3.47
CA GLU A 374 -4.74 9.17 -2.58
C GLU A 374 -4.61 8.28 -1.34
N GLY A 375 -4.07 7.06 -1.50
CA GLY A 375 -3.80 6.13 -0.41
C GLY A 375 -2.80 6.68 0.60
N PHE A 376 -1.64 7.16 0.14
CA PHE A 376 -0.62 7.76 1.02
C PHE A 376 -1.04 9.13 1.59
N ASP A 377 -1.78 9.93 0.82
CA ASP A 377 -2.37 11.18 1.31
C ASP A 377 -3.33 10.90 2.47
N SER A 378 -4.20 9.91 2.33
CA SER A 378 -5.13 9.45 3.39
C SER A 378 -4.40 8.91 4.63
N ILE A 379 -3.29 8.17 4.44
CA ILE A 379 -2.43 7.75 5.55
C ILE A 379 -1.87 8.96 6.28
N SER A 380 -1.28 9.91 5.56
CA SER A 380 -0.68 11.11 6.16
C SER A 380 -1.70 11.99 6.89
N ALA A 381 -2.91 12.15 6.33
CA ALA A 381 -4.01 12.86 6.97
C ALA A 381 -4.48 12.13 8.24
N GLY A 382 -4.66 10.82 8.18
CA GLY A 382 -5.02 10.01 9.34
C GLY A 382 -3.95 10.02 10.43
N CYS A 383 -2.66 10.08 10.08
CA CYS A 383 -1.57 10.26 11.06
C CYS A 383 -1.63 11.61 11.75
N LYS A 384 -1.95 12.68 11.00
CA LYS A 384 -2.12 14.01 11.57
C LYS A 384 -3.28 14.04 12.56
N GLU A 385 -4.42 13.43 12.22
CA GLU A 385 -5.58 13.33 13.12
C GLU A 385 -5.25 12.51 14.37
N LEU A 386 -4.58 11.35 14.22
CA LEU A 386 -4.13 10.53 15.35
C LEU A 386 -3.14 11.29 16.25
N LEU A 387 -2.24 12.09 15.66
CA LEU A 387 -1.28 12.89 16.41
C LEU A 387 -1.99 13.95 17.23
N ILE A 388 -2.89 14.72 16.61
CA ILE A 388 -3.67 15.76 17.30
C ILE A 388 -4.52 15.15 18.42
N SER A 389 -5.17 14.01 18.16
CA SER A 389 -5.96 13.30 19.19
C SER A 389 -5.09 12.86 20.37
N ALA A 390 -3.91 12.26 20.09
CA ALA A 390 -2.99 11.83 21.15
C ALA A 390 -2.47 13.02 21.97
N LEU A 391 -2.18 14.16 21.33
CA LEU A 391 -1.77 15.38 22.01
C LEU A 391 -2.90 15.95 22.91
N GLN A 392 -4.15 15.96 22.43
CA GLN A 392 -5.31 16.40 23.22
C GLN A 392 -5.61 15.48 24.42
N GLU A 393 -5.41 14.17 24.27
CA GLU A 393 -5.54 13.21 25.37
C GLU A 393 -4.47 13.43 26.44
N LEU A 394 -3.22 13.69 26.03
CA LEU A 394 -2.15 14.06 26.95
C LEU A 394 -2.50 15.35 27.71
N GLU A 395 -3.12 16.32 27.04
CA GLU A 395 -3.48 17.61 27.64
C GLU A 395 -4.63 17.56 28.65
N SER A 396 -5.73 16.89 28.29
CA SER A 396 -6.95 16.81 29.09
C SER A 396 -6.81 16.04 30.42
N SER A 397 -5.84 15.14 30.49
CA SER A 397 -5.62 14.23 31.63
C SER A 397 -5.22 14.92 32.96
N THR A 398 -4.77 16.18 32.91
CA THR A 398 -4.46 16.98 34.12
C THR A 398 -5.69 17.49 34.87
N SER A 399 -6.87 17.44 34.25
CA SER A 399 -8.12 17.99 34.80
C SER A 399 -9.15 16.94 35.27
N SER A 400 -8.94 15.66 34.94
CA SER A 400 -9.86 14.57 35.28
C SER A 400 -9.34 13.72 36.43
N SER A 401 -10.24 13.25 37.31
CA SER A 401 -9.92 12.58 38.58
C SER A 401 -9.35 11.16 38.44
N THR A 402 -9.28 10.59 37.23
CA THR A 402 -8.65 9.29 36.96
C THR A 402 -7.99 9.26 35.58
N PRO A 403 -6.80 9.85 35.41
CA PRO A 403 -5.93 9.63 34.25
C PRO A 403 -5.78 8.14 33.90
N SER A 404 -5.87 7.83 32.61
CA SER A 404 -5.63 6.47 32.13
C SER A 404 -4.20 6.05 32.48
N LYS A 405 -4.02 4.79 32.90
CA LYS A 405 -2.69 4.29 33.31
C LYS A 405 -1.61 4.52 32.23
N HIS A 406 -1.99 4.49 30.95
CA HIS A 406 -1.09 4.68 29.82
C HIS A 406 -0.54 6.11 29.71
N ILE A 407 -1.36 7.13 30.01
CA ILE A 407 -0.95 8.53 29.93
C ILE A 407 0.07 8.86 31.04
N HIS A 408 -0.12 8.32 32.25
CA HIS A 408 0.86 8.51 33.33
C HIS A 408 2.24 7.95 33.01
N LEU A 409 2.29 6.84 32.27
CA LEU A 409 3.55 6.22 31.84
C LEU A 409 4.29 7.10 30.82
N GLU A 410 3.58 7.88 30.02
CA GLU A 410 4.19 8.89 29.13
C GLU A 410 4.79 10.08 29.89
N HIS A 411 4.12 10.50 30.96
CA HIS A 411 4.55 11.60 31.79
C HIS A 411 5.82 11.26 32.59
N ASN A 412 5.90 10.02 33.07
CA ASN A 412 7.04 9.50 33.81
C ASN A 412 7.43 8.10 33.32
N MET A 413 8.39 8.08 32.40
CA MET A 413 8.92 6.87 31.78
C MET A 413 9.65 5.97 32.77
N SER A 414 10.18 6.53 33.88
CA SER A 414 10.81 5.71 34.91
C SER A 414 9.83 4.76 35.59
N LEU A 415 8.57 5.19 35.79
CA LEU A 415 7.52 4.32 36.31
C LEU A 415 7.20 3.18 35.33
N PHE A 416 7.24 3.45 34.03
CA PHE A 416 7.05 2.43 33.01
C PHE A 416 8.16 1.41 33.00
N LEU A 417 9.42 1.86 33.03
CA LEU A 417 10.60 0.99 33.04
C LEU A 417 10.59 0.01 34.22
N TRP A 418 10.22 0.50 35.41
CA TRP A 418 10.27 -0.28 36.65
C TRP A 418 8.95 -0.95 37.04
N SER A 419 7.87 -0.72 36.28
CA SER A 419 6.64 -1.49 36.42
C SER A 419 6.82 -2.89 35.84
N GLU A 420 6.23 -3.91 36.46
CA GLU A 420 6.17 -5.26 35.88
C GLU A 420 4.88 -5.41 35.07
N SER A 421 4.97 -5.99 33.87
CA SER A 421 3.81 -6.29 33.03
C SER A 421 3.84 -7.74 32.54
N PRO A 422 2.68 -8.40 32.37
CA PRO A 422 2.62 -9.75 31.82
C PRO A 422 3.06 -9.81 30.35
N GLN A 423 3.13 -8.67 29.66
CA GLN A 423 3.58 -8.55 28.27
C GLN A 423 5.11 -8.41 28.15
N ASP A 424 5.83 -8.27 29.28
CA ASP A 424 7.27 -8.04 29.29
C ASP A 424 8.05 -9.22 28.72
N LEU A 425 7.57 -10.43 29.01
CA LEU A 425 8.11 -11.69 28.52
C LEU A 425 7.14 -12.28 27.49
N PRO A 426 7.63 -12.76 26.32
CA PRO A 426 6.78 -13.50 25.40
C PRO A 426 6.26 -14.78 26.06
N PRO A 427 5.10 -15.31 25.66
CA PRO A 427 4.52 -16.52 26.27
C PRO A 427 5.46 -17.74 26.18
N ASP A 428 6.26 -17.80 25.12
CA ASP A 428 7.23 -18.87 24.89
C ASP A 428 8.58 -18.61 25.59
N ALA A 429 8.67 -17.60 26.45
CA ALA A 429 9.94 -17.14 27.01
C ALA A 429 10.68 -18.22 27.82
N ALA A 430 9.92 -19.06 28.52
CA ALA A 430 10.44 -20.15 29.33
C ALA A 430 10.88 -21.36 28.50
N TRP A 431 10.36 -21.51 27.27
CA TRP A 431 10.44 -22.76 26.50
C TRP A 431 11.30 -22.64 25.24
N VAL A 432 11.44 -21.44 24.66
CA VAL A 432 12.19 -21.21 23.42
C VAL A 432 13.38 -20.28 23.70
N SER A 433 14.59 -20.77 23.41
CA SER A 433 15.81 -19.98 23.50
C SER A 433 15.74 -18.76 22.57
N VAL A 434 16.32 -17.64 23.02
CA VAL A 434 16.33 -16.34 22.30
C VAL A 434 16.83 -16.49 20.86
N ALA A 435 17.76 -17.41 20.59
CA ALA A 435 18.30 -17.65 19.25
C ALA A 435 17.32 -18.30 18.26
N HIS A 436 16.27 -18.97 18.76
CA HIS A 436 15.28 -19.69 17.96
C HIS A 436 13.93 -18.96 17.86
N ARG A 437 13.79 -17.79 18.50
CA ARG A 437 12.58 -16.98 18.38
C ARG A 437 12.54 -16.28 17.02
N GLY A 438 11.41 -16.40 16.32
CA GLY A 438 11.16 -15.63 15.10
C GLY A 438 11.13 -14.12 15.40
N PRO A 439 11.31 -13.27 14.37
CA PRO A 439 11.18 -11.82 14.50
C PRO A 439 9.70 -11.44 14.64
N ARG A 440 9.11 -11.71 15.81
CA ARG A 440 7.80 -11.17 16.21
C ARG A 440 8.00 -9.88 16.98
N ALA A 441 6.96 -9.04 16.93
CA ALA A 441 6.84 -7.77 17.65
C ALA A 441 7.59 -7.81 18.99
N GLY A 442 8.47 -6.83 19.20
CA GLY A 442 9.37 -6.82 20.35
C GLY A 442 8.61 -7.04 21.66
N SER A 443 9.18 -7.83 22.56
CA SER A 443 8.57 -8.08 23.87
C SER A 443 8.35 -6.78 24.64
N GLY A 444 7.43 -6.74 25.59
CA GLY A 444 7.21 -5.53 26.42
C GLY A 444 8.49 -5.04 27.09
N LEU A 445 9.38 -5.95 27.51
CA LEU A 445 10.69 -5.59 28.06
C LEU A 445 11.59 -4.89 27.02
N SER A 446 11.53 -5.30 25.75
CA SER A 446 12.30 -4.63 24.69
C SER A 446 11.80 -3.21 24.44
N MET A 447 10.49 -3.00 24.48
CA MET A 447 9.89 -1.66 24.36
C MET A 447 10.28 -0.78 25.56
N LYS A 448 10.25 -1.32 26.78
CA LYS A 448 10.74 -0.62 27.99
C LYS A 448 12.21 -0.25 27.90
N ALA A 449 13.06 -1.16 27.43
CA ALA A 449 14.49 -0.91 27.24
C ALA A 449 14.77 0.19 26.20
N GLN A 450 13.89 0.37 25.23
CA GLN A 450 13.94 1.45 24.23
C GLN A 450 13.18 2.72 24.66
N ALA A 451 12.58 2.74 25.86
CA ALA A 451 11.70 3.81 26.35
C ALA A 451 10.51 4.11 25.41
N VAL A 452 9.97 3.07 24.77
CA VAL A 452 8.78 3.15 23.93
C VAL A 452 7.55 2.86 24.78
N SER A 453 6.80 3.92 25.07
CA SER A 453 5.51 3.86 25.76
C SER A 453 4.41 3.16 24.96
N PRO A 454 3.33 2.70 25.62
CA PRO A 454 2.17 2.13 24.93
C PRO A 454 1.50 3.08 23.92
N CYS A 455 1.39 4.38 24.22
CA CYS A 455 0.79 5.35 23.31
C CYS A 455 1.58 5.46 21.98
N VAL A 456 2.91 5.42 22.04
CA VAL A 456 3.76 5.39 20.84
C VAL A 456 3.61 4.06 20.09
N GLN A 457 3.51 2.94 20.81
CA GLN A 457 3.29 1.62 20.20
C GLN A 457 1.95 1.59 19.45
N ASP A 458 0.87 2.06 20.07
CA ASP A 458 -0.47 2.11 19.49
C ASP A 458 -0.48 2.97 18.23
N PHE A 459 0.14 4.17 18.28
CA PHE A 459 0.29 5.03 17.11
C PHE A 459 1.06 4.34 15.97
N CYS A 460 2.22 3.74 16.28
CA CYS A 460 3.05 3.06 15.28
C CYS A 460 2.33 1.85 14.67
N SER A 461 1.59 1.09 15.48
CA SER A 461 0.81 -0.06 15.01
C SER A 461 -0.34 0.36 14.09
N ALA A 462 -1.03 1.46 14.41
CA ALA A 462 -2.11 2.01 13.58
C ALA A 462 -1.59 2.50 12.23
N LEU A 463 -0.42 3.16 12.22
CA LEU A 463 0.25 3.58 10.98
C LEU A 463 0.73 2.38 10.16
N ASP A 464 1.43 1.43 10.78
CA ASP A 464 1.96 0.26 10.11
C ASP A 464 0.86 -0.62 9.53
N ALA A 465 -0.29 -0.76 10.21
CA ALA A 465 -1.46 -1.46 9.68
C ALA A 465 -2.03 -0.78 8.42
N LYS A 466 -2.10 0.56 8.38
CA LYS A 466 -2.55 1.28 7.18
C LYS A 466 -1.55 1.14 6.03
N LEU A 467 -0.25 1.22 6.32
CA LEU A 467 0.82 1.00 5.34
C LEU A 467 0.80 -0.44 4.80
N GLN A 468 0.54 -1.43 5.65
CA GLN A 468 0.41 -2.82 5.27
C GLN A 468 -0.73 -3.01 4.25
N VAL A 469 -1.90 -2.44 4.52
CA VAL A 469 -3.05 -2.55 3.59
C VAL A 469 -2.71 -1.95 2.21
N GLN A 470 -2.06 -0.79 2.17
CA GLN A 470 -1.64 -0.17 0.91
C GLN A 470 -0.56 -0.99 0.19
N LEU A 471 0.42 -1.50 0.93
CA LEU A 471 1.46 -2.34 0.36
C LEU A 471 0.90 -3.65 -0.19
N ASP A 472 0.00 -4.31 0.54
CA ASP A 472 -0.67 -5.54 0.11
C ASP A 472 -1.55 -5.32 -1.14
N ASP A 473 -2.14 -4.14 -1.29
CA ASP A 473 -2.92 -3.77 -2.48
C ASP A 473 -2.01 -3.55 -3.71
N LEU A 474 -0.86 -2.89 -3.53
CA LEU A 474 0.16 -2.70 -4.56
C LEU A 474 0.87 -4.00 -4.95
N LEU A 475 1.15 -4.88 -3.98
CA LEU A 475 1.79 -6.17 -4.24
C LEU A 475 0.93 -7.08 -5.13
N ALA A 476 -0.39 -6.88 -5.19
CA ALA A 476 -1.25 -7.57 -6.14
C ALA A 476 -0.96 -7.18 -7.60
N TYR A 477 -0.43 -5.98 -7.85
CA TYR A 477 -0.05 -5.51 -9.19
C TYR A 477 1.39 -5.92 -9.57
N LEU A 478 2.23 -6.25 -8.58
CA LEU A 478 3.63 -6.62 -8.77
C LEU A 478 3.82 -8.14 -8.87
N PRO A 479 4.96 -8.63 -9.43
CA PRO A 479 5.26 -10.05 -9.43
C PRO A 479 5.46 -10.57 -8.00
N SER A 480 4.95 -11.77 -7.72
CA SER A 480 5.26 -12.46 -6.46
C SER A 480 6.75 -12.81 -6.43
N ALA A 481 7.40 -12.67 -5.28
CA ALA A 481 8.81 -13.05 -5.12
C ALA A 481 9.08 -14.53 -5.41
N ASP A 482 8.04 -15.37 -5.41
CA ASP A 482 8.12 -16.80 -5.72
C ASP A 482 8.04 -17.10 -7.23
N SER A 483 7.69 -16.10 -8.07
CA SER A 483 7.78 -16.21 -9.53
C SER A 483 9.16 -15.72 -10.00
N SER A 484 10.22 -16.46 -9.69
CA SER A 484 11.41 -16.37 -10.55
C SER A 484 10.98 -16.68 -11.98
N PRO A 485 11.45 -15.96 -13.02
CA PRO A 485 11.35 -16.50 -14.37
C PRO A 485 11.99 -17.90 -14.32
N PRO A 486 11.32 -18.96 -14.81
CA PRO A 486 11.93 -20.28 -14.80
C PRO A 486 13.26 -20.14 -15.55
N LYS A 487 14.37 -20.48 -14.90
CA LYS A 487 15.70 -20.39 -15.51
C LYS A 487 15.89 -21.32 -16.71
N ASP A 488 14.85 -22.09 -17.07
CA ASP A 488 14.80 -22.98 -18.23
C ASP A 488 13.57 -22.70 -19.12
N VAL A 489 13.19 -21.44 -19.34
CA VAL A 489 12.28 -21.11 -20.45
C VAL A 489 13.13 -20.81 -21.68
N SER A 490 13.22 -21.77 -22.59
CA SER A 490 13.78 -21.54 -23.93
C SER A 490 13.16 -20.28 -24.57
N PRO A 491 13.89 -19.52 -25.40
CA PRO A 491 13.41 -18.28 -26.03
C PRO A 491 12.19 -18.44 -26.96
N VAL A 492 11.64 -19.66 -27.06
CA VAL A 492 10.43 -20.01 -27.81
C VAL A 492 9.16 -19.79 -26.97
N GLN A 493 9.21 -19.90 -25.63
CA GLN A 493 8.02 -19.75 -24.76
C GLN A 493 7.78 -18.31 -24.29
N ALA A 494 8.79 -17.43 -24.29
CA ALA A 494 8.58 -15.99 -24.09
C ALA A 494 7.84 -15.31 -25.26
N LYS A 495 7.79 -15.98 -26.43
CA LYS A 495 7.10 -15.51 -27.63
C LYS A 495 5.60 -15.84 -27.68
N SER A 496 5.04 -16.54 -26.69
CA SER A 496 3.63 -16.94 -26.68
C SER A 496 2.72 -16.07 -25.79
N CYS A 497 3.26 -15.08 -25.09
CA CYS A 497 2.48 -14.14 -24.26
C CYS A 497 2.10 -12.88 -25.05
N ALA A 498 0.84 -12.44 -24.91
CA ALA A 498 0.32 -11.28 -25.64
C ALA A 498 0.99 -9.94 -25.26
N PHE A 499 1.42 -9.79 -24.00
CA PHE A 499 2.24 -8.67 -23.51
C PHE A 499 2.88 -9.01 -22.16
N ASP A 500 3.89 -8.25 -21.74
CA ASP A 500 4.52 -8.38 -20.43
C ASP A 500 3.63 -7.77 -19.33
N ARG A 501 3.05 -8.64 -18.49
CA ARG A 501 2.15 -8.30 -17.39
C ARG A 501 2.80 -7.37 -16.34
N TYR A 502 4.12 -7.45 -16.19
CA TYR A 502 4.87 -6.75 -15.13
C TYR A 502 5.90 -5.76 -15.69
N ALA A 503 5.77 -5.37 -16.97
CA ALA A 503 6.64 -4.37 -17.60
C ALA A 503 6.74 -3.06 -16.79
N ASP A 504 5.64 -2.71 -16.12
CA ASP A 504 5.52 -1.49 -15.32
C ASP A 504 5.99 -1.64 -13.87
N ALA A 505 6.48 -2.81 -13.46
CA ALA A 505 6.88 -3.07 -12.08
C ALA A 505 7.96 -2.08 -11.58
N GLY A 506 8.90 -1.69 -12.44
CA GLY A 506 9.91 -0.67 -12.11
C GLY A 506 9.28 0.68 -11.77
N THR A 507 8.41 1.18 -12.65
CA THR A 507 7.68 2.45 -12.46
C THR A 507 6.80 2.43 -11.21
N VAL A 508 6.11 1.31 -10.95
CA VAL A 508 5.25 1.15 -9.76
C VAL A 508 6.08 1.15 -8.47
N LEU A 509 7.24 0.50 -8.47
CA LEU A 509 8.16 0.51 -7.34
C LEU A 509 8.75 1.90 -7.09
N GLU A 510 9.13 2.63 -8.15
CA GLU A 510 9.60 4.01 -8.04
C GLU A 510 8.53 4.95 -7.48
N LEU A 511 7.29 4.80 -7.95
CA LEU A 511 6.14 5.55 -7.42
C LEU A 511 5.91 5.24 -5.93
N LEU A 512 5.92 3.97 -5.54
CA LEU A 512 5.78 3.55 -4.14
C LEU A 512 6.89 4.17 -3.26
N GLN A 513 8.14 4.14 -3.72
CA GLN A 513 9.25 4.77 -3.00
C GLN A 513 9.04 6.28 -2.87
N ALA A 514 8.69 6.96 -3.95
CA ALA A 514 8.48 8.42 -3.94
C ALA A 514 7.33 8.83 -3.01
N GLN A 515 6.18 8.14 -3.10
CA GLN A 515 5.01 8.45 -2.28
C GLN A 515 5.21 8.08 -0.80
N SER A 516 5.94 7.01 -0.49
CA SER A 516 6.25 6.65 0.90
C SER A 516 7.21 7.64 1.57
N VAL A 517 8.23 8.12 0.85
CA VAL A 517 9.12 9.20 1.34
C VAL A 517 8.32 10.48 1.55
N ALA A 518 7.51 10.91 0.57
CA ALA A 518 6.67 12.09 0.68
C ALA A 518 5.66 11.99 1.85
N CYS A 519 5.12 10.80 2.13
CA CYS A 519 4.26 10.55 3.28
C CYS A 519 4.99 10.83 4.61
N ILE A 520 6.23 10.36 4.76
CA ILE A 520 7.04 10.62 5.97
C ILE A 520 7.46 12.09 6.06
N GLU A 521 7.79 12.74 4.95
CA GLU A 521 8.06 14.18 4.94
C GLU A 521 6.86 14.99 5.44
N ARG A 522 5.64 14.63 5.05
CA ARG A 522 4.42 15.28 5.55
C ARG A 522 4.16 15.00 7.03
N ILE A 523 4.36 13.75 7.48
CA ILE A 523 4.21 13.39 8.91
C ILE A 523 5.23 14.16 9.76
N THR A 524 6.49 14.19 9.34
CA THR A 524 7.56 14.92 10.04
C THR A 524 7.36 16.44 9.99
N ALA A 525 6.83 16.99 8.88
CA ALA A 525 6.45 18.40 8.80
C ALA A 525 5.31 18.74 9.78
N CYS A 526 4.32 17.87 9.94
CA CYS A 526 3.27 18.03 10.93
C CYS A 526 3.82 18.04 12.35
N ILE A 527 4.66 17.06 12.70
CA ILE A 527 5.31 16.98 14.02
C ILE A 527 6.15 18.24 14.28
N ARG A 528 6.90 18.71 13.27
CA ARG A 528 7.71 19.92 13.38
C ARG A 528 6.87 21.17 13.65
N ALA A 529 5.71 21.29 13.01
CA ALA A 529 4.80 22.41 13.23
C ALA A 529 4.26 22.43 14.68
N GLU A 530 3.83 21.27 15.19
CA GLU A 530 3.37 21.13 16.58
C GLU A 530 4.50 21.36 17.60
N LEU A 531 5.72 20.87 17.31
CA LEU A 531 6.91 21.13 18.12
C LEU A 531 7.25 22.62 18.19
N HIS A 532 7.17 23.34 17.07
CA HIS A 532 7.46 24.78 17.07
C HIS A 532 6.37 25.59 17.79
N GLY A 533 5.10 25.19 17.66
CA GLY A 533 4.00 25.79 18.43
C GLY A 533 4.19 25.62 19.94
N THR A 534 4.53 24.40 20.39
CA THR A 534 4.77 24.11 21.81
C THR A 534 6.02 24.82 22.34
N GLU A 535 7.11 24.88 21.57
CA GLU A 535 8.34 25.60 21.95
C GLU A 535 8.09 27.08 22.27
N GLN A 536 7.30 27.77 21.44
CA GLN A 536 6.97 29.19 21.66
C GLN A 536 6.22 29.41 22.98
N VAL A 537 5.34 28.49 23.35
CA VAL A 537 4.58 28.59 24.61
C VAL A 537 5.47 28.28 25.82
N VAL A 538 6.32 27.26 25.72
CA VAL A 538 7.27 26.88 26.79
C VAL A 538 8.29 27.98 27.06
N GLN A 539 8.74 28.73 26.04
CA GLN A 539 9.69 29.84 26.23
C GLN A 539 9.13 30.98 27.11
N GLY A 540 7.81 31.18 27.14
CA GLY A 540 7.13 32.23 27.90
C GLY A 540 6.81 31.90 29.36
N GLN A 541 6.86 30.63 29.77
CA GLN A 541 6.51 30.19 31.13
C GLN A 541 7.73 30.11 32.06
N ARG A 542 7.56 30.47 33.35
CA ARG A 542 8.61 30.40 34.38
C ARG A 542 8.67 29.01 35.06
N ASP A 543 7.54 28.34 35.25
CA ASP A 543 7.45 27.00 35.87
C ASP A 543 7.20 25.92 34.81
N ALA A 544 8.20 25.66 33.97
CA ALA A 544 8.04 24.80 32.79
C ALA A 544 8.12 23.28 33.07
N LEU A 545 8.68 22.85 34.22
CA LEU A 545 9.08 21.44 34.45
C LEU A 545 7.92 20.43 34.42
N ASP A 546 6.77 20.80 34.99
CA ASP A 546 5.54 19.99 35.00
C ASP A 546 4.53 20.45 33.94
N SER A 547 4.98 21.23 32.95
CA SER A 547 4.09 21.67 31.89
C SER A 547 3.67 20.48 31.02
N VAL A 548 2.35 20.39 30.82
CA VAL A 548 1.69 19.45 29.89
C VAL A 548 2.35 19.45 28.51
N GLN A 549 2.82 20.63 28.07
CA GLN A 549 3.47 20.83 26.78
C GLN A 549 4.82 20.13 26.67
N LEU A 550 5.59 20.01 27.76
CA LEU A 550 6.84 19.23 27.73
C LEU A 550 6.58 17.73 27.55
N HIS A 551 5.49 17.21 28.09
CA HIS A 551 5.11 15.82 27.87
C HIS A 551 4.73 15.55 26.41
N ALA A 552 4.01 16.48 25.78
CA ALA A 552 3.73 16.46 24.34
C ALA A 552 5.02 16.47 23.49
N VAL A 553 5.98 17.34 23.83
CA VAL A 553 7.30 17.41 23.15
C VAL A 553 8.05 16.08 23.26
N LEU A 554 8.09 15.48 24.45
CA LEU A 554 8.75 14.19 24.68
C LEU A 554 8.07 13.05 23.94
N PHE A 555 6.73 13.03 23.90
CA PHE A 555 5.96 12.06 23.12
C PHE A 555 6.33 12.14 21.63
N MET A 556 6.32 13.34 21.05
CA MET A 556 6.69 13.56 19.64
C MET A 556 8.15 13.14 19.34
N ALA A 557 9.08 13.41 20.27
CA ALA A 557 10.48 13.02 20.12
C ALA A 557 10.66 11.49 20.11
N ARG A 558 9.98 10.77 21.02
CA ARG A 558 9.98 9.30 21.09
C ARG A 558 9.28 8.68 19.89
N LEU A 559 8.18 9.28 19.44
CA LEU A 559 7.46 8.84 18.26
C LEU A 559 8.38 8.85 17.03
N CYS A 560 9.08 9.96 16.78
CA CYS A 560 10.02 10.05 15.67
C CYS A 560 11.15 9.01 15.75
N GLN A 561 11.70 8.76 16.95
CA GLN A 561 12.73 7.74 17.17
C GLN A 561 12.21 6.32 16.88
N SER A 562 10.95 6.05 17.21
CA SER A 562 10.36 4.70 17.16
C SER A 562 9.79 4.35 15.79
N LEU A 563 9.33 5.33 14.99
CA LEU A 563 8.71 5.11 13.68
C LEU A 563 9.57 4.27 12.72
N GLY A 564 10.90 4.49 12.74
CA GLY A 564 11.83 3.76 11.88
C GLY A 564 12.05 2.29 12.28
N GLU A 565 11.72 1.91 13.52
CA GLU A 565 11.90 0.56 14.05
C GLU A 565 10.58 -0.21 14.14
N LEU A 566 9.49 0.46 14.53
CA LEU A 566 8.18 -0.15 14.80
C LEU A 566 7.28 -0.24 13.57
N CYS A 567 7.62 0.42 12.45
CA CYS A 567 6.87 0.33 11.20
C CYS A 567 7.66 -0.47 10.13
N PRO A 568 7.67 -1.81 10.18
CA PRO A 568 8.37 -2.63 9.20
C PRO A 568 7.84 -2.45 7.76
N HIS A 569 6.54 -2.18 7.59
CA HIS A 569 5.96 -1.98 6.26
C HIS A 569 6.42 -0.65 5.64
N LEU A 570 6.73 0.36 6.46
CA LEU A 570 7.35 1.59 5.98
C LEU A 570 8.72 1.29 5.32
N LYS A 571 9.55 0.49 5.99
CA LYS A 571 10.84 0.06 5.44
C LYS A 571 10.65 -0.70 4.12
N GLN A 572 9.65 -1.56 4.02
CA GLN A 572 9.35 -2.30 2.79
C GLN A 572 8.92 -1.37 1.64
N CYS A 573 8.07 -0.37 1.91
CA CYS A 573 7.66 0.62 0.93
C CYS A 573 8.85 1.45 0.40
N VAL A 574 9.74 1.91 1.28
CA VAL A 574 10.90 2.72 0.89
C VAL A 574 11.98 1.90 0.18
N LEU A 575 12.16 0.62 0.55
CA LEU A 575 13.12 -0.26 -0.13
C LEU A 575 12.58 -0.81 -1.46
N GLY A 576 11.26 -0.76 -1.69
CA GLY A 576 10.60 -1.32 -2.88
C GLY A 576 10.80 -2.84 -3.02
N LYS A 577 10.87 -3.58 -1.91
CA LYS A 577 11.10 -5.04 -1.92
C LYS A 577 9.83 -5.81 -1.60
N SER A 578 9.53 -6.82 -2.42
CA SER A 578 8.49 -7.82 -2.14
C SER A 578 8.89 -8.71 -0.95
N ARG A 579 7.94 -8.85 -0.01
CA ARG A 579 7.84 -9.54 1.29
C ARG A 579 8.98 -10.41 1.87
N ASN A 580 9.92 -10.99 1.10
CA ASN A 580 10.79 -12.08 1.58
C ASN A 580 12.31 -11.96 1.36
N SER A 581 12.88 -10.85 0.87
CA SER A 581 14.34 -10.80 0.64
C SER A 581 15.20 -10.56 1.88
N GLU A 582 14.65 -10.29 3.07
CA GLU A 582 15.46 -10.05 4.26
C GLU A 582 15.30 -11.17 5.29
N LYS A 583 16.25 -12.11 5.30
CA LYS A 583 16.88 -12.44 6.58
C LYS A 583 17.43 -11.12 7.11
N PRO A 584 17.00 -10.62 8.27
CA PRO A 584 17.49 -9.35 8.77
C PRO A 584 18.98 -9.54 9.05
N ALA A 585 19.82 -8.94 8.22
CA ALA A 585 21.19 -8.69 8.61
C ALA A 585 21.08 -7.87 9.89
N ARG A 586 21.56 -8.42 11.00
CA ARG A 586 21.98 -7.61 12.14
C ARG A 586 22.69 -6.40 11.56
N ASP A 587 22.24 -5.19 11.90
CA ASP A 587 23.08 -4.02 11.77
C ASP A 587 24.45 -4.41 12.35
N PRO A 588 25.56 -4.32 11.59
CA PRO A 588 26.85 -4.64 12.15
C PRO A 588 27.10 -3.57 13.20
N LYS A 589 26.83 -3.91 14.47
CA LYS A 589 27.35 -3.16 15.62
C LYS A 589 28.80 -2.90 15.31
N ALA A 590 29.16 -1.62 15.26
CA ALA A 590 30.50 -1.13 15.00
C ALA A 590 31.47 -1.68 16.05
N LEU A 591 31.95 -2.91 15.84
CA LEU A 591 33.13 -3.42 16.51
C LEU A 591 34.31 -2.85 15.72
N LYS A 592 34.81 -1.70 16.19
CA LYS A 592 36.05 -1.08 15.72
C LYS A 592 37.18 -2.12 15.80
N LYS A 593 37.46 -2.81 14.69
CA LYS A 593 38.80 -3.29 14.33
C LYS A 593 39.01 -3.07 12.84
N GLN A 594 39.82 -2.06 12.58
CA GLN A 594 40.23 -1.55 11.29
C GLN A 594 40.96 -2.65 10.50
N GLY A 595 40.32 -3.12 9.43
CA GLY A 595 40.92 -3.94 8.38
C GLY A 595 40.59 -3.30 7.04
N LYS A 596 41.62 -2.81 6.37
CA LYS A 596 41.58 -2.09 5.08
C LYS A 596 41.01 -3.03 4.00
N GLY A 597 39.87 -2.68 3.37
CA GLY A 597 39.37 -3.44 2.22
C GLY A 597 37.94 -3.11 1.79
N THR A 598 37.81 -2.51 0.61
CA THR A 598 36.61 -2.37 -0.26
C THR A 598 35.40 -1.62 0.28
N THR A 599 35.23 -0.39 -0.21
CA THR A 599 33.99 0.40 -0.22
C THR A 599 32.87 -0.44 -0.83
N ARG A 600 31.97 -0.96 0.00
CA ARG A 600 30.76 -1.66 -0.44
C ARG A 600 29.79 -0.61 -0.97
N GLU A 601 29.58 -0.55 -2.28
CA GLU A 601 28.55 0.30 -2.90
C GLU A 601 27.21 0.03 -2.22
N VAL A 602 26.67 1.03 -1.53
CA VAL A 602 25.36 0.96 -0.89
C VAL A 602 24.32 1.06 -2.00
N LEU A 603 23.43 0.07 -2.13
CA LEU A 603 22.34 0.13 -3.09
C LEU A 603 21.54 1.44 -2.93
N PRO A 604 21.13 2.12 -4.03
CA PRO A 604 20.41 3.40 -3.97
C PRO A 604 19.15 3.37 -3.08
N SER A 605 18.40 2.25 -3.08
CA SER A 605 17.22 2.09 -2.22
C SER A 605 17.56 2.01 -0.73
N GLN A 606 18.71 1.43 -0.38
CA GLN A 606 19.20 1.41 1.01
C GLN A 606 19.63 2.81 1.46
N ALA A 607 20.20 3.63 0.56
CA ALA A 607 20.55 5.01 0.86
C ALA A 607 19.29 5.84 1.18
N LYS A 608 18.23 5.73 0.37
CA LYS A 608 16.94 6.40 0.63
C LYS A 608 16.34 6.04 2.00
N TRP A 609 16.43 4.77 2.41
CA TRP A 609 15.96 4.37 3.75
C TRP A 609 16.81 4.98 4.88
N GLN A 610 18.13 5.09 4.69
CA GLN A 610 18.98 5.78 5.66
C GLN A 610 18.66 7.29 5.73
N GLU A 611 18.35 7.93 4.61
CA GLU A 611 17.91 9.34 4.59
C GLU A 611 16.61 9.53 5.38
N VAL A 612 15.63 8.63 5.21
CA VAL A 612 14.38 8.67 6.00
C VAL A 612 14.65 8.46 7.49
N LYS A 613 15.52 7.51 7.85
CA LYS A 613 15.91 7.30 9.26
C LYS A 613 16.61 8.50 9.86
N GLU A 614 17.50 9.14 9.10
CA GLU A 614 18.21 10.34 9.52
C GLU A 614 17.23 11.52 9.70
N LEU A 615 16.27 11.69 8.79
CA LEU A 615 15.22 12.71 8.92
C LEU A 615 14.40 12.53 10.20
N LEU A 616 13.98 11.29 10.49
CA LEU A 616 13.26 10.94 11.71
C LEU A 616 14.11 11.19 12.97
N LEU A 617 15.38 10.79 12.95
CA LEU A 617 16.31 11.03 14.06
C LEU A 617 16.54 12.53 14.30
N GLN A 618 16.67 13.33 13.25
CA GLN A 618 16.80 14.78 13.35
C GLN A 618 15.57 15.42 13.99
N GLN A 619 14.35 14.99 13.63
CA GLN A 619 13.14 15.49 14.30
C GLN A 619 13.07 15.06 15.77
N SER A 620 13.48 13.83 16.08
CA SER A 620 13.56 13.34 17.45
C SER A 620 14.52 14.18 18.31
N VAL A 621 15.75 14.42 17.82
CA VAL A 621 16.75 15.25 18.49
C VAL A 621 16.25 16.68 18.67
N MET A 622 15.52 17.24 17.69
CA MET A 622 14.91 18.57 17.82
C MET A 622 13.90 18.62 18.98
N GLY A 623 13.00 17.63 19.09
CA GLY A 623 12.05 17.57 20.20
C GLY A 623 12.75 17.45 21.55
N TYR A 624 13.76 16.57 21.66
CA TYR A 624 14.55 16.46 22.88
C TYR A 624 15.36 17.73 23.21
N ARG A 625 15.80 18.50 22.20
CA ARG A 625 16.46 19.78 22.42
C ARG A 625 15.52 20.77 23.11
N VAL A 626 14.27 20.89 22.66
CA VAL A 626 13.26 21.78 23.28
C VAL A 626 13.08 21.43 24.75
N TRP A 627 12.90 20.15 25.07
CA TRP A 627 12.80 19.68 26.45
C TRP A 627 14.06 19.99 27.26
N SER A 628 15.24 19.62 26.76
CA SER A 628 16.51 19.81 27.47
C SER A 628 16.78 21.29 27.77
N SER A 629 16.49 22.18 26.81
CA SER A 629 16.65 23.62 26.97
C SER A 629 15.74 24.17 28.08
N ALA A 630 14.48 23.73 28.11
CA ALA A 630 13.53 24.12 29.15
C ALA A 630 13.97 23.67 30.54
N VAL A 631 14.38 22.39 30.68
CA VAL A 631 14.87 21.84 31.97
C VAL A 631 16.12 22.57 32.44
N VAL A 632 17.11 22.77 31.55
CA VAL A 632 18.35 23.48 31.88
C VAL A 632 18.06 24.90 32.34
N LYS A 633 17.15 25.61 31.66
CA LYS A 633 16.77 26.99 32.01
C LYS A 633 16.17 27.07 33.42
N VAL A 634 15.25 26.17 33.78
CA VAL A 634 14.61 26.16 35.10
C VAL A 634 15.61 25.79 36.20
N LEU A 635 16.37 24.69 36.02
CA LEU A 635 17.35 24.25 37.01
C LEU A 635 18.48 25.27 37.20
N ALA A 636 18.97 25.86 36.11
CA ALA A 636 20.00 26.89 36.19
C ALA A 636 19.49 28.18 36.83
N HIS A 637 18.22 28.53 36.66
CA HIS A 637 17.62 29.66 37.35
C HIS A 637 17.59 29.45 38.87
N GLY A 638 17.13 28.27 39.33
CA GLY A 638 17.14 27.93 40.75
C GLY A 638 18.55 27.86 41.35
N PHE A 639 19.52 27.34 40.58
CA PHE A 639 20.94 27.36 40.95
C PHE A 639 21.46 28.80 41.09
N THR A 640 21.23 29.64 40.09
CA THR A 640 21.68 31.05 40.08
C THR A 640 21.07 31.83 41.22
N GLN A 641 19.76 31.66 41.47
CA GLN A 641 19.08 32.32 42.58
C GLN A 641 19.71 31.93 43.91
N SER A 642 19.99 30.64 44.13
CA SER A 642 20.61 30.15 45.37
C SER A 642 22.05 30.63 45.54
N LEU A 643 22.81 30.73 44.45
CA LEU A 643 24.20 31.20 44.45
C LEU A 643 24.32 32.69 44.79
N LEU A 644 23.39 33.52 44.28
CA LEU A 644 23.41 34.98 44.45
C LEU A 644 22.77 35.46 45.77
N LEU A 645 22.22 34.57 46.60
CA LEU A 645 21.78 34.94 47.95
C LEU A 645 22.98 35.39 48.78
N ASP A 646 22.94 36.63 49.28
CA ASP A 646 24.04 37.26 50.01
C ASP A 646 23.70 37.62 51.47
N ASP A 647 22.71 36.93 52.05
CA ASP A 647 22.41 37.04 53.48
C ASP A 647 23.23 36.04 54.31
N ALA A 648 23.59 36.44 55.54
CA ALA A 648 24.41 35.62 56.43
C ALA A 648 23.77 34.26 56.76
N GLY A 649 22.43 34.20 56.81
CA GLY A 649 21.68 32.97 57.05
C GLY A 649 21.84 31.96 55.92
N SER A 650 21.70 32.40 54.68
CA SER A 650 21.89 31.57 53.48
C SER A 650 23.34 31.10 53.34
N ILE A 651 24.32 31.97 53.60
CA ILE A 651 25.74 31.57 53.57
C ILE A 651 26.01 30.47 54.59
N LEU A 652 25.51 30.61 55.82
CA LEU A 652 25.62 29.57 56.85
C LEU A 652 24.86 28.30 56.49
N ALA A 653 23.69 28.41 55.85
CA ALA A 653 22.92 27.27 55.38
C ALA A 653 23.66 26.48 54.27
N THR A 654 24.57 27.13 53.54
CA THR A 654 25.44 26.49 52.54
C THR A 654 26.76 25.96 53.09
N ALA A 655 27.04 26.20 54.39
CA ALA A 655 28.27 25.75 55.03
C ALA A 655 28.31 24.22 55.10
N THR A 656 29.44 23.66 54.70
CA THR A 656 29.70 22.22 54.63
C THR A 656 30.65 21.79 55.75
N SER A 657 30.68 20.50 56.09
CA SER A 657 31.77 20.00 56.93
C SER A 657 33.08 20.02 56.17
N TRP A 658 34.13 20.49 56.81
CA TRP A 658 35.47 20.50 56.25
C TRP A 658 36.31 19.46 56.99
N ASP A 659 37.15 18.72 56.27
CA ASP A 659 38.05 17.75 56.87
C ASP A 659 39.25 18.49 57.49
N GLU A 660 39.63 18.08 58.69
CA GLU A 660 40.85 18.54 59.35
C GLU A 660 42.04 17.66 58.92
N LEU A 661 43.06 18.31 58.38
CA LEU A 661 44.31 17.69 57.93
C LEU A 661 45.45 18.23 58.79
N GLU A 662 46.20 17.33 59.43
CA GLU A 662 47.43 17.68 60.13
C GLU A 662 48.59 17.63 59.15
N ILE A 663 49.19 18.79 58.85
CA ILE A 663 50.41 18.90 58.07
C ILE A 663 51.58 19.05 59.04
N GLN A 664 52.60 18.23 58.86
CA GLN A 664 53.84 18.27 59.62
C GLN A 664 54.85 19.13 58.86
N GLU A 665 55.18 20.30 59.41
CA GLU A 665 56.25 21.15 58.92
C GLU A 665 57.49 21.01 59.81
N GLU A 666 58.65 20.79 59.20
CA GLU A 666 59.93 20.83 59.91
C GLU A 666 60.35 22.29 60.08
N ALA A 667 60.36 22.80 61.31
CA ALA A 667 60.88 24.13 61.60
C ALA A 667 62.39 24.21 61.30
N GLU A 668 62.92 25.42 61.08
CA GLU A 668 64.36 25.68 60.90
C GLU A 668 65.23 25.14 62.06
N SER A 669 64.62 24.89 63.22
CA SER A 669 65.22 24.27 64.42
C SER A 669 65.12 22.74 64.49
N GLY A 670 64.57 22.07 63.48
CA GLY A 670 64.37 20.61 63.46
C GLY A 670 63.20 20.10 64.32
N SER A 671 62.33 20.99 64.81
CA SER A 671 61.10 20.63 65.53
C SER A 671 59.93 20.50 64.55
N CYS A 672 59.23 19.37 64.59
CA CYS A 672 58.00 19.15 63.82
C CYS A 672 56.86 20.01 64.40
N ILE A 673 56.43 21.03 63.66
CA ILE A 673 55.23 21.81 63.97
C ILE A 673 54.08 21.15 63.24
N MET A 674 53.03 20.76 63.97
CA MET A 674 51.80 20.24 63.35
C MET A 674 50.83 21.41 63.15
N SER A 675 50.54 21.74 61.90
CA SER A 675 49.51 22.72 61.52
C SER A 675 48.23 21.99 61.13
N THR A 676 47.08 22.42 61.67
CA THR A 676 45.77 21.86 61.32
C THR A 676 45.09 22.72 60.27
N ILE A 677 44.90 22.14 59.08
CA ILE A 677 44.26 22.79 57.94
C ILE A 677 42.86 22.22 57.77
N ARG A 678 41.88 23.08 57.44
CA ARG A 678 40.51 22.68 57.15
C ARG A 678 40.22 22.86 55.67
N LEU A 679 39.77 21.80 54.99
CA LEU A 679 39.42 21.85 53.57
C LEU A 679 38.02 21.26 53.28
N PRO A 680 37.29 21.80 52.29
CA PRO A 680 36.04 21.25 51.82
C PRO A 680 36.22 19.81 51.32
N THR A 681 35.26 18.95 51.67
CA THR A 681 35.17 17.57 51.18
C THR A 681 33.87 17.28 50.45
N GLN A 682 32.92 18.20 50.52
CA GLN A 682 31.63 18.14 49.85
C GLN A 682 31.29 19.51 49.23
N PRO A 683 30.58 19.53 48.09
CA PRO A 683 30.11 20.76 47.50
C PRO A 683 28.92 21.29 48.30
N SER A 684 28.63 22.58 48.15
CA SER A 684 27.49 23.21 48.80
C SER A 684 26.16 22.54 48.42
N TRP A 685 25.17 22.65 49.31
CA TRP A 685 23.87 21.97 49.17
C TRP A 685 23.16 22.29 47.84
N TYR A 686 23.19 23.56 47.39
CA TYR A 686 22.55 23.97 46.14
C TYR A 686 23.18 23.31 44.90
N VAL A 687 24.49 23.00 44.94
CA VAL A 687 25.19 22.24 43.88
C VAL A 687 24.69 20.80 43.84
N GLN A 688 24.59 20.17 45.02
CA GLN A 688 24.09 18.80 45.14
C GLN A 688 22.63 18.69 44.69
N SER A 689 21.80 19.65 45.12
CA SER A 689 20.39 19.73 44.73
C SER A 689 20.25 19.93 43.23
N PHE A 690 21.05 20.81 42.61
CA PHE A 690 21.04 21.01 41.16
C PHE A 690 21.37 19.72 40.39
N LEU A 691 22.46 19.03 40.76
CA LEU A 691 22.88 17.79 40.12
C LEU A 691 21.86 16.65 40.33
N PHE A 692 21.27 16.57 41.52
CA PHE A 692 20.25 15.58 41.84
C PHE A 692 18.96 15.82 41.05
N SER A 693 18.46 17.05 40.99
CA SER A 693 17.28 17.40 40.18
C SER A 693 17.52 17.16 38.70
N LEU A 694 18.72 17.47 38.18
CA LEU A 694 19.11 17.13 36.80
C LEU A 694 19.06 15.61 36.56
N CYS A 695 19.60 14.81 37.48
CA CYS A 695 19.57 13.36 37.41
C CYS A 695 18.13 12.81 37.45
N GLN A 696 17.27 13.37 38.30
CA GLN A 696 15.86 12.99 38.39
C GLN A 696 15.13 13.25 37.07
N GLU A 697 15.32 14.42 36.45
CA GLU A 697 14.68 14.75 35.17
C GLU A 697 15.15 13.84 34.03
N ILE A 698 16.45 13.53 33.96
CA ILE A 698 16.99 12.61 32.97
C ILE A 698 16.40 11.20 33.16
N ASN A 699 16.31 10.72 34.39
CA ASN A 699 15.72 9.41 34.68
C ASN A 699 14.21 9.37 34.40
N ARG A 700 13.48 10.45 34.75
CA ARG A 700 12.03 10.59 34.52
C ARG A 700 11.66 10.37 33.06
N VAL A 701 12.47 10.88 32.13
CA VAL A 701 12.18 10.77 30.69
C VAL A 701 12.70 9.48 30.03
N GLY A 702 13.40 8.62 30.78
CA GLY A 702 14.03 7.40 30.26
C GLY A 702 15.42 7.65 29.69
N GLY A 703 16.30 8.27 30.49
CA GLY A 703 17.64 8.70 30.07
C GLY A 703 18.53 7.63 29.43
N HIS A 704 18.27 6.35 29.68
CA HIS A 704 18.97 5.22 29.05
C HIS A 704 18.73 5.09 27.54
N ALA A 705 17.61 5.63 27.04
CA ALA A 705 17.21 5.58 25.63
C ALA A 705 17.40 6.92 24.90
N LEU A 706 17.83 7.97 25.59
CA LEU A 706 18.07 9.28 24.99
C LEU A 706 19.22 9.23 23.96
N PRO A 707 19.12 9.99 22.85
CA PRO A 707 20.25 10.17 21.96
C PRO A 707 21.46 10.74 22.71
N LYS A 708 22.64 10.14 22.53
CA LYS A 708 23.88 10.57 23.21
C LYS A 708 24.18 12.05 23.00
N VAL A 709 23.90 12.57 21.80
CA VAL A 709 24.09 13.98 21.43
C VAL A 709 23.25 14.89 22.32
N THR A 710 21.98 14.53 22.57
CA THR A 710 21.08 15.29 23.45
C THR A 710 21.65 15.39 24.86
N LEU A 711 22.08 14.28 25.45
CA LEU A 711 22.62 14.28 26.82
C LEU A 711 23.90 15.13 26.90
N GLN A 712 24.81 14.98 25.94
CA GLN A 712 26.03 15.79 25.87
C GLN A 712 25.75 17.29 25.72
N GLU A 713 24.80 17.65 24.85
CA GLU A 713 24.38 19.04 24.65
C GLU A 713 23.72 19.63 25.92
N MET A 714 22.89 18.83 26.60
CA MET A 714 22.25 19.21 27.86
C MET A 714 23.28 19.48 28.97
N LEU A 715 24.23 18.57 29.19
CA LEU A 715 25.28 18.73 30.20
C LEU A 715 26.19 19.93 29.89
N LYS A 716 26.55 20.13 28.62
CA LYS A 716 27.29 21.30 28.18
C LYS A 716 26.52 22.60 28.44
N SER A 717 25.22 22.62 28.15
CA SER A 717 24.34 23.77 28.39
C SER A 717 24.23 24.08 29.88
N CYS A 718 24.10 23.06 30.75
CA CYS A 718 24.19 23.22 32.20
C CYS A 718 25.49 23.92 32.61
N MET A 719 26.64 23.45 32.13
CA MET A 719 27.93 24.05 32.47
C MET A 719 28.01 25.52 32.02
N VAL A 720 27.55 25.84 30.81
CA VAL A 720 27.53 27.22 30.29
C VAL A 720 26.71 28.15 31.19
N GLN A 721 25.55 27.69 31.69
CA GLN A 721 24.69 28.48 32.57
C GLN A 721 25.28 28.59 33.99
N VAL A 722 25.90 27.53 34.51
CA VAL A 722 26.62 27.56 35.79
C VAL A 722 27.73 28.60 35.75
N VAL A 723 28.57 28.59 34.71
CA VAL A 723 29.66 29.57 34.54
C VAL A 723 29.09 31.00 34.49
N ALA A 724 28.00 31.22 33.74
CA ALA A 724 27.35 32.52 33.69
C ALA A 724 26.80 32.98 35.06
N ALA A 725 26.37 32.05 35.92
CA ALA A 725 25.93 32.37 37.28
C ALA A 725 27.11 32.81 38.17
N TYR A 726 28.27 32.16 38.06
CA TYR A 726 29.48 32.59 38.76
C TYR A 726 30.04 33.91 38.23
N GLU A 727 29.98 34.15 36.91
CA GLU A 727 30.33 35.45 36.33
C GLU A 727 29.45 36.56 36.92
N LYS A 728 28.12 36.35 37.00
CA LYS A 728 27.20 37.30 37.67
C LYS A 728 27.51 37.53 39.14
N LEU A 729 27.89 36.47 39.88
CA LEU A 729 28.31 36.61 41.27
C LEU A 729 29.53 37.54 41.39
N SER A 730 30.50 37.41 40.49
CA SER A 730 31.68 38.28 40.47
C SER A 730 31.33 39.74 40.17
N GLU A 731 30.34 39.99 39.30
CA GLU A 731 29.85 41.34 38.97
C GLU A 731 29.06 41.98 40.12
N GLU A 732 28.20 41.22 40.81
CA GLU A 732 27.40 41.75 41.93
C GLU A 732 28.27 42.10 43.14
N LYS A 733 29.36 41.36 43.36
CA LYS A 733 30.36 41.63 44.40
C LYS A 733 31.13 42.94 44.19
N GLN A 734 31.17 43.48 42.97
CA GLN A 734 31.81 44.77 42.68
C GLN A 734 30.93 45.98 43.04
N LYS A 735 29.66 45.76 43.43
CA LYS A 735 28.73 46.83 43.80
C LYS A 735 28.93 47.25 45.27
N GLU A 736 28.87 48.56 45.54
CA GLU A 736 28.96 49.10 46.90
C GLU A 736 27.81 48.59 47.78
N GLY A 737 28.15 47.91 48.89
CA GLY A 737 27.18 47.35 49.85
C GLY A 737 27.05 45.82 49.87
N ALA A 738 27.81 45.07 49.06
CA ALA A 738 27.81 43.61 49.07
C ALA A 738 28.49 43.00 50.31
N PHE A 739 28.06 41.79 50.71
CA PHE A 739 28.66 41.08 51.85
C PHE A 739 30.10 40.64 51.51
N PRO A 740 31.08 40.88 52.39
CA PRO A 740 32.49 40.62 52.09
C PRO A 740 32.73 39.13 51.79
N MET A 741 33.47 38.85 50.71
CA MET A 741 33.88 37.49 50.37
C MET A 741 35.01 37.06 51.30
N THR A 742 34.79 36.03 52.12
CA THR A 742 35.84 35.43 52.94
C THR A 742 36.63 34.41 52.12
N GLN A 743 37.91 34.21 52.49
CA GLN A 743 38.76 33.17 51.90
C GLN A 743 38.08 31.79 51.95
N ASN A 744 37.43 31.46 53.07
CA ASN A 744 36.72 30.18 53.22
C ASN A 744 35.55 30.03 52.23
N ARG A 745 34.80 31.10 51.97
CA ARG A 745 33.72 31.10 50.98
C ARG A 745 34.28 30.97 49.57
N ALA A 746 35.36 31.68 49.25
CA ALA A 746 36.05 31.55 47.95
C ALA A 746 36.55 30.13 47.71
N LEU A 747 37.13 29.48 48.73
CA LEU A 747 37.62 28.10 48.66
C LEU A 747 36.47 27.09 48.47
N GLN A 748 35.31 27.28 49.13
CA GLN A 748 34.12 26.45 48.89
C GLN A 748 33.58 26.64 47.46
N LEU A 749 33.49 27.87 46.96
CA LEU A 749 33.02 28.16 45.61
C LEU A 749 33.96 27.60 44.53
N LEU A 750 35.27 27.64 44.78
CA LEU A 750 36.27 27.00 43.92
C LEU A 750 36.11 25.47 43.92
N TYR A 751 35.86 24.87 45.08
CA TYR A 751 35.56 23.44 45.20
C TYR A 751 34.29 23.07 44.41
N ASP A 752 33.22 23.84 44.56
CA ASP A 752 31.94 23.65 43.85
C ASP A 752 32.12 23.72 42.33
N LEU A 753 32.81 24.75 41.83
CA LEU A 753 33.06 24.95 40.39
C LEU A 753 33.91 23.81 39.80
N ARG A 754 35.00 23.43 40.49
CA ARG A 754 35.86 22.32 40.05
C ARG A 754 35.10 20.98 40.08
N TYR A 755 34.27 20.75 41.09
CA TYR A 755 33.42 19.57 41.18
C TYR A 755 32.39 19.50 40.04
N LEU A 756 31.67 20.60 39.78
CA LEU A 756 30.73 20.72 38.66
C LEU A 756 31.41 20.50 37.31
N SER A 757 32.62 21.05 37.12
CA SER A 757 33.42 20.81 35.92
C SER A 757 33.77 19.33 35.75
N ILE A 758 34.12 18.60 36.80
CA ILE A 758 34.40 17.16 36.72
C ILE A 758 33.15 16.37 36.33
N ILE A 759 31.99 16.69 36.91
CA ILE A 759 30.75 15.93 36.74
C ILE A 759 30.05 16.21 35.40
N LEU A 760 29.96 17.49 34.99
CA LEU A 760 29.20 17.91 33.80
C LEU A 760 30.02 17.85 32.51
N THR A 761 31.35 17.84 32.60
CA THR A 761 32.20 17.77 31.40
C THR A 761 32.43 16.31 31.02
N ALA A 762 31.55 15.77 30.17
CA ALA A 762 31.70 14.43 29.63
C ALA A 762 33.02 14.32 28.84
N ARG A 763 33.96 13.47 29.28
CA ARG A 763 35.15 13.11 28.50
C ARG A 763 34.75 12.19 27.34
N GLY A 764 34.23 12.75 26.25
CA GLY A 764 33.91 12.00 25.03
C GLY A 764 35.16 11.45 24.32
N GLU A 765 34.98 10.55 23.34
CA GLU A 765 36.02 9.92 22.50
C GLU A 765 37.03 10.89 21.83
N GLU A 766 36.85 12.21 21.93
CA GLU A 766 37.77 13.24 21.43
C GLU A 766 39.12 13.30 22.16
N VAL A 767 39.30 12.59 23.28
CA VAL A 767 40.60 12.49 23.98
C VAL A 767 41.69 11.81 23.13
N LYS A 768 41.33 11.16 22.00
CA LYS A 768 42.33 10.66 21.03
C LYS A 768 42.96 11.74 20.15
N SER A 769 42.43 12.98 20.17
CA SER A 769 42.98 14.13 19.45
C SER A 769 43.44 15.22 20.43
N GLY A 770 44.36 14.89 21.33
CA GLY A 770 45.45 15.75 21.85
C GLY A 770 45.23 17.16 22.43
N ARG A 771 44.06 17.81 22.29
CA ARG A 771 43.78 19.17 22.81
C ARG A 771 42.28 19.34 23.06
N SER A 772 41.81 18.79 24.18
CA SER A 772 40.60 19.33 24.82
C SER A 772 40.92 20.77 25.22
N LYS A 773 40.48 21.76 24.43
CA LYS A 773 40.50 23.16 24.86
C LYS A 773 39.57 23.26 26.06
N GLN A 774 40.15 23.31 27.25
CA GLN A 774 39.43 23.66 28.46
C GLN A 774 38.76 25.02 28.23
N ASP A 775 37.49 25.17 28.63
CA ASP A 775 36.73 26.37 28.32
C ASP A 775 37.35 27.57 29.05
N SER A 776 37.90 28.51 28.28
CA SER A 776 38.60 29.70 28.79
C SER A 776 37.77 30.54 29.78
N ARG A 777 36.44 30.40 29.75
CA ARG A 777 35.55 31.07 30.71
C ARG A 777 35.61 30.43 32.09
N ILE A 778 35.69 29.09 32.16
CA ILE A 778 35.82 28.36 33.43
C ILE A 778 37.13 28.73 34.11
N GLU A 779 38.22 28.79 33.34
CA GLU A 779 39.54 29.21 33.83
C GLU A 779 39.50 30.63 34.40
N LYS A 780 38.92 31.60 33.66
CA LYS A 780 38.78 32.98 34.15
C LYS A 780 38.02 33.08 35.48
N VAL A 781 36.93 32.32 35.62
CA VAL A 781 36.15 32.31 36.87
C VAL A 781 36.96 31.64 37.98
N ALA A 782 37.65 30.53 37.70
CA ALA A 782 38.53 29.88 38.67
C ALA A 782 39.66 30.82 39.12
N ASP A 783 40.37 31.46 38.18
CA ASP A 783 41.42 32.45 38.45
C ASP A 783 40.88 33.58 39.33
N SER A 784 39.68 34.10 39.04
CA SER A 784 39.05 35.16 39.85
C SER A 784 38.79 34.73 41.29
N LEU A 785 38.40 33.47 41.52
CA LEU A 785 38.22 32.91 42.86
C LEU A 785 39.55 32.63 43.55
N GLU A 786 40.57 32.22 42.79
CA GLU A 786 41.93 31.97 43.29
C GLU A 786 42.62 33.27 43.74
N THR A 787 42.37 34.42 43.08
CA THR A 787 42.89 35.72 43.55
C THR A 787 42.36 36.16 44.93
N LEU A 788 41.29 35.53 45.42
CA LEU A 788 40.68 35.80 46.73
C LEU A 788 41.23 34.87 47.83
N ILE A 789 42.18 34.00 47.49
CA ILE A 789 42.82 33.03 48.38
C ILE A 789 44.31 33.38 48.46
N ASP A 790 44.91 33.23 49.64
CA ASP A 790 46.35 33.43 49.78
C ASP A 790 47.12 32.43 48.88
N PRO A 791 48.14 32.88 48.12
CA PRO A 791 48.85 32.02 47.17
C PRO A 791 49.63 30.89 47.83
N PHE A 792 50.16 31.06 49.04
CA PHE A 792 50.84 29.99 49.78
C PHE A 792 49.83 28.94 50.25
N ASP A 793 48.70 29.40 50.80
CA ASP A 793 47.60 28.53 51.19
C ASP A 793 47.08 27.73 49.98
N LEU A 794 46.90 28.38 48.82
CA LEU A 794 46.40 27.74 47.61
C LEU A 794 47.31 26.60 47.13
N ASP A 795 48.63 26.80 47.15
CA ASP A 795 49.61 25.77 46.76
C ASP A 795 49.58 24.56 47.71
N VAL A 796 49.48 24.81 49.01
CA VAL A 796 49.36 23.75 50.04
C VAL A 796 48.01 23.02 49.90
N PHE A 797 46.92 23.75 49.65
CA PHE A 797 45.57 23.19 49.63
C PHE A 797 45.27 22.40 48.34
N THR A 798 45.79 22.83 47.19
CA THR A 798 45.50 22.26 45.87
C THR A 798 45.63 20.73 45.76
N PRO A 799 46.73 20.07 46.20
CA PRO A 799 46.85 18.61 46.09
C PRO A 799 45.80 17.88 46.94
N HIS A 800 45.51 18.36 48.14
CA HIS A 800 44.51 17.78 49.03
C HIS A 800 43.08 18.02 48.50
N LEU A 801 42.81 19.22 48.00
CA LEU A 801 41.54 19.59 47.39
C LEU A 801 41.24 18.74 46.15
N ASN A 802 42.22 18.51 45.28
CA ASN A 802 42.08 17.64 44.11
C ASN A 802 41.85 16.16 44.49
N SER A 803 42.50 15.69 45.56
CA SER A 803 42.27 14.35 46.13
C SER A 803 40.83 14.19 46.64
N ASN A 804 40.33 15.19 47.38
CA ASN A 804 38.95 15.20 47.88
C ASN A 804 37.93 15.27 46.74
N LEU A 805 38.15 16.12 45.74
CA LEU A 805 37.32 16.20 44.53
C LEU A 805 37.26 14.85 43.80
N THR A 806 38.40 14.20 43.59
CA THR A 806 38.47 12.91 42.90
C THR A 806 37.75 11.82 43.68
N ARG A 807 37.93 11.78 45.01
CA ARG A 807 37.27 10.84 45.91
C ARG A 807 35.75 11.04 45.90
N LEU A 808 35.29 12.28 45.96
CA LEU A 808 33.87 12.58 45.93
C LEU A 808 33.26 12.23 44.58
N ALA A 809 33.87 12.66 43.47
CA ALA A 809 33.40 12.33 42.12
C ALA A 809 33.29 10.80 41.91
N GLN A 810 34.19 10.02 42.50
CA GLN A 810 34.12 8.56 42.53
C GLN A 810 32.92 8.03 43.31
N ARG A 811 32.64 8.60 44.49
CA ARG A 811 31.52 8.17 45.34
C ARG A 811 30.17 8.52 44.73
N THR A 812 30.08 9.66 44.08
CA THR A 812 28.83 10.17 43.50
C THR A 812 28.58 9.70 42.06
N SER A 813 29.54 9.01 41.43
CA SER A 813 29.39 8.52 40.05
C SER A 813 28.25 7.51 39.89
N VAL A 814 28.03 6.65 40.89
CA VAL A 814 26.90 5.70 40.86
C VAL A 814 25.58 6.42 41.10
N LEU A 815 25.57 7.43 41.98
CA LEU A 815 24.37 8.20 42.33
C LEU A 815 23.86 9.02 41.13
N PHE A 816 24.76 9.68 40.41
CA PHE A 816 24.41 10.53 39.28
C PHE A 816 24.41 9.78 37.94
N GLY A 817 24.93 8.55 37.89
CA GLY A 817 24.75 7.59 36.81
C GLY A 817 24.99 8.17 35.42
N LEU A 818 23.89 8.46 34.71
CA LEU A 818 23.90 9.00 33.34
C LEU A 818 24.54 10.39 33.24
N VAL A 819 24.46 11.23 34.28
CA VAL A 819 25.07 12.58 34.31
C VAL A 819 26.60 12.48 34.30
N THR A 820 27.17 11.53 35.05
CA THR A 820 28.63 11.33 35.16
C THR A 820 29.23 10.50 34.03
N GLY A 821 28.41 9.99 33.11
CA GLY A 821 28.84 9.16 31.98
C GLY A 821 29.20 7.72 32.37
N THR A 822 28.84 6.75 31.53
CA THR A 822 29.11 5.31 31.75
C THR A 822 30.58 4.91 31.52
N GLU A 823 31.39 5.82 30.99
CA GLU A 823 32.81 5.59 30.66
C GLU A 823 33.75 5.88 31.85
N ASN A 824 33.26 6.55 32.90
CA ASN A 824 33.98 6.80 34.15
C ASN A 824 33.93 5.56 35.07
N GLN A 825 34.25 4.38 34.56
CA GLN A 825 34.46 3.21 35.41
C GLN A 825 35.75 3.40 36.19
N PHE A 826 35.63 4.05 37.35
CA PHE A 826 36.70 4.11 38.32
C PHE A 826 37.07 2.68 38.70
N THR A 827 38.31 2.28 38.40
CA THR A 827 38.84 0.98 38.85
C THR A 827 38.73 0.94 40.37
N PRO A 828 38.10 -0.09 40.97
CA PRO A 828 37.98 -0.17 42.42
C PRO A 828 39.38 -0.23 43.02
N ARG A 829 39.80 0.87 43.67
CA ARG A 829 40.97 0.82 44.54
C ARG A 829 40.56 0.10 45.81
N SER A 830 41.23 -1.02 46.08
CA SER A 830 41.22 -1.70 47.38
C SER A 830 41.86 -0.77 48.42
N ASN A 831 41.13 0.23 48.89
CA ASN A 831 41.51 0.98 50.07
C ASN A 831 40.88 0.29 51.29
N THR A 832 41.74 -0.13 52.21
CA THR A 832 41.38 -0.55 53.57
C THR A 832 40.53 0.54 54.23
N PHE A 833 39.25 0.25 54.45
CA PHE A 833 38.32 1.08 55.21
C PHE A 833 38.74 1.08 56.69
N ASN A 834 39.60 2.00 57.10
CA ASN A 834 40.07 2.12 58.49
C ASN A 834 39.76 3.48 59.15
N SER A 835 38.97 4.35 58.55
CA SER A 835 38.47 5.56 59.22
C SER A 835 36.98 5.71 58.96
N GLN A 836 36.17 5.73 60.03
CA GLN A 836 34.82 6.26 59.96
C GLN A 836 34.95 7.77 59.66
N GLU A 837 34.68 8.19 58.43
CA GLU A 837 34.53 9.61 58.12
C GLU A 837 33.26 10.12 58.82
N PRO A 838 33.31 11.28 59.51
CA PRO A 838 32.15 11.84 60.17
C PRO A 838 31.07 12.19 59.12
N HIS A 839 29.88 11.60 59.25
CA HIS A 839 28.76 11.89 58.36
C HIS A 839 27.88 13.00 58.93
N ASN A 840 27.49 13.96 58.09
CA ASN A 840 26.76 15.17 58.49
C ASN A 840 25.24 15.01 58.68
N ILE A 841 24.68 13.85 58.30
CA ILE A 841 23.22 13.65 58.31
C ILE A 841 22.78 12.94 59.59
N LEU A 842 23.64 12.10 60.15
CA LEU A 842 23.42 11.38 61.40
C LEU A 842 24.77 11.32 62.14
N PRO A 843 24.86 11.82 63.39
CA PRO A 843 26.02 11.53 64.23
C PRO A 843 26.05 10.02 64.47
N LEU A 844 26.85 9.31 63.68
CA LEU A 844 27.12 7.91 63.94
C LEU A 844 27.98 7.87 65.20
N ALA A 845 27.50 7.16 66.22
CA ALA A 845 28.34 6.85 67.37
C ALA A 845 29.63 6.21 66.87
N SER A 846 30.78 6.68 67.38
CA SER A 846 32.07 6.03 67.14
C SER A 846 31.90 4.54 67.43
N SER A 847 32.18 3.69 66.45
CA SER A 847 31.81 2.29 66.51
C SER A 847 32.47 1.59 67.70
N GLN A 848 31.76 1.42 68.80
CA GLN A 848 31.91 0.22 69.62
C GLN A 848 31.18 -0.90 68.88
N ILE A 849 31.90 -1.97 68.57
CA ILE A 849 31.40 -3.19 67.93
C ILE A 849 30.19 -3.71 68.73
N ARG A 850 28.96 -3.35 68.33
CA ARG A 850 27.74 -3.74 69.06
C ARG A 850 27.12 -5.06 68.61
N PHE A 851 27.63 -5.69 67.54
CA PHE A 851 27.15 -6.98 67.06
C PHE A 851 28.29 -7.90 66.62
N GLY A 852 29.12 -8.35 67.56
CA GLY A 852 30.17 -9.35 67.31
C GLY A 852 29.67 -10.80 67.16
N LEU A 853 28.35 -11.04 67.26
CA LEU A 853 27.74 -12.38 67.27
C LEU A 853 26.98 -12.74 65.97
N LEU A 854 26.90 -11.85 65.00
CA LEU A 854 26.37 -12.17 63.67
C LEU A 854 27.55 -12.56 62.75
N PRO A 855 27.53 -13.73 62.09
CA PRO A 855 28.58 -14.13 61.18
C PRO A 855 28.49 -13.28 59.91
N LEU A 856 29.14 -12.13 59.91
CA LEU A 856 29.46 -11.42 58.68
C LEU A 856 30.54 -12.23 57.96
N SER A 857 30.30 -12.54 56.68
CA SER A 857 31.26 -13.27 55.85
C SER A 857 32.54 -12.45 55.73
N MET A 858 33.53 -12.79 56.56
CA MET A 858 34.88 -12.25 56.49
C MET A 858 35.43 -12.56 55.11
N THR A 859 35.62 -11.53 54.30
CA THR A 859 36.27 -11.66 52.99
C THR A 859 37.67 -12.23 53.20
N SER A 860 37.87 -13.45 52.71
CA SER A 860 39.17 -14.10 52.67
C SER A 860 40.18 -13.18 51.99
N THR A 861 41.14 -12.68 52.77
CA THR A 861 42.35 -12.03 52.27
C THR A 861 43.16 -13.06 51.50
N ARG A 862 42.86 -13.20 50.20
CA ARG A 862 43.71 -13.95 49.27
C ARG A 862 45.07 -13.28 49.24
N LYS A 863 46.05 -13.91 49.88
CA LYS A 863 47.48 -13.59 49.80
C LYS A 863 47.85 -13.35 48.33
N ALA A 864 48.44 -12.18 48.07
CA ALA A 864 49.07 -11.85 46.80
C ALA A 864 50.12 -12.92 46.47
N LYS A 865 50.06 -13.42 45.24
CA LYS A 865 50.92 -14.47 44.69
C LYS A 865 52.32 -13.90 44.48
N SER A 866 53.28 -14.32 45.30
CA SER A 866 54.69 -14.07 45.06
C SER A 866 55.16 -14.87 43.83
N THR A 867 55.90 -14.18 42.97
CA THR A 867 56.64 -14.72 41.83
C THR A 867 57.85 -15.52 42.33
N SER A 868 57.90 -16.82 42.04
CA SER A 868 59.15 -17.58 42.08
C SER A 868 59.23 -18.59 40.93
N ARG A 869 60.41 -18.61 40.30
CA ARG A 869 60.86 -19.51 39.23
C ARG A 869 61.13 -20.92 39.77
N SER A 870 60.76 -21.90 38.95
CA SER A 870 61.27 -23.29 38.79
C SER A 870 62.34 -23.87 39.73
N ILE A 871 62.15 -25.11 40.21
CA ILE A 871 62.89 -26.35 39.81
C ILE A 871 62.41 -27.59 40.62
N GLU A 872 62.02 -28.62 39.85
CA GLU A 872 61.97 -30.10 39.98
C GLU A 872 62.02 -30.95 41.28
N THR A 873 61.23 -32.06 41.19
CA THR A 873 61.38 -33.46 41.69
C THR A 873 61.17 -33.75 43.20
N LYS A 874 60.55 -34.86 43.68
CA LYS A 874 60.12 -36.18 43.15
C LYS A 874 59.13 -36.83 44.16
N THR A 875 58.13 -37.59 43.67
CA THR A 875 57.50 -38.87 44.15
C THR A 875 57.57 -39.26 45.64
N GLN A 876 56.58 -39.82 46.36
CA GLN A 876 55.53 -40.85 46.14
C GLN A 876 54.88 -41.06 47.57
N PHE A 877 53.59 -41.30 47.85
CA PHE A 877 52.76 -42.50 47.63
C PHE A 877 51.29 -42.24 48.03
N HIS A 878 50.42 -43.11 47.50
CA HIS A 878 48.96 -43.22 47.54
C HIS A 878 48.25 -43.23 48.91
N ASP A 879 47.01 -42.71 48.92
CA ASP A 879 45.83 -43.50 49.28
C ASP A 879 44.60 -43.04 48.45
N THR A 880 43.88 -44.01 47.89
CA THR A 880 42.71 -43.84 47.00
C THR A 880 41.49 -44.47 47.63
N CYS A 881 40.34 -43.80 47.59
CA CYS A 881 39.03 -44.45 47.40
C CYS A 881 37.97 -43.45 46.93
N ASP A 882 37.31 -43.79 45.83
CA ASP A 882 36.17 -43.12 45.19
C ASP A 882 34.95 -43.02 46.11
N PHE A 883 34.19 -41.91 46.04
CA PHE A 883 32.74 -41.98 46.19
C PHE A 883 32.00 -40.97 45.30
N ARG A 884 31.16 -41.57 44.45
CA ARG A 884 30.20 -41.01 43.50
C ARG A 884 28.94 -40.59 44.26
N GLN A 885 28.46 -39.35 44.12
CA GLN A 885 27.13 -38.95 44.64
C GLN A 885 26.16 -38.65 43.51
N GLN A 886 25.12 -39.48 43.44
CA GLN A 886 23.92 -39.36 42.63
C GLN A 886 22.97 -38.32 43.25
N PHE A 887 22.46 -37.41 42.41
CA PHE A 887 21.26 -36.62 42.70
C PHE A 887 20.01 -37.48 42.46
N ARG A 888 19.08 -37.48 43.41
CA ARG A 888 17.78 -38.16 43.33
C ARG A 888 16.66 -37.12 43.50
N GLU A 889 15.77 -37.05 42.51
CA GLU A 889 14.51 -36.30 42.54
C GLU A 889 13.53 -36.89 43.57
N PRO A 890 12.64 -36.07 44.17
CA PRO A 890 11.43 -36.57 44.82
C PRO A 890 10.20 -36.39 43.92
N THR A 891 9.57 -37.52 43.61
CA THR A 891 8.28 -37.66 42.91
C THR A 891 7.08 -37.24 43.76
N LEU A 892 6.11 -36.59 43.11
CA LEU A 892 4.76 -36.30 43.58
C LEU A 892 4.03 -37.55 44.09
N GLY A 893 3.43 -37.45 45.28
CA GLY A 893 2.41 -38.36 45.78
C GLY A 893 1.01 -37.76 45.63
N GLN A 894 0.15 -38.44 44.88
CA GLN A 894 -1.30 -38.21 44.85
C GLN A 894 -1.92 -38.53 46.21
N ARG A 895 -2.82 -37.68 46.72
CA ARG A 895 -3.86 -38.08 47.67
C ARG A 895 -5.11 -37.21 47.55
N SER A 896 -6.16 -37.86 47.05
CA SER A 896 -7.60 -37.78 47.33
C SER A 896 -8.26 -36.44 47.66
N ALA A 897 -9.26 -36.12 46.84
CA ALA A 897 -10.33 -35.15 47.10
C ALA A 897 -11.31 -35.62 48.19
N ALA A 898 -11.81 -34.67 48.98
CA ALA A 898 -13.16 -34.63 49.56
C ALA A 898 -13.48 -33.15 49.91
N PRO A 899 -14.69 -32.64 49.63
CA PRO A 899 -15.06 -31.26 49.92
C PRO A 899 -15.86 -31.16 51.23
N GLU A 900 -15.53 -30.20 52.08
CA GLU A 900 -16.42 -29.79 53.18
C GLU A 900 -16.79 -28.31 53.07
N SER A 901 -18.10 -28.14 53.00
CA SER A 901 -18.89 -26.91 53.01
C SER A 901 -18.84 -26.20 54.36
N LEU A 902 -18.52 -24.90 54.38
CA LEU A 902 -18.90 -24.02 55.48
C LEU A 902 -19.44 -22.69 54.92
N THR A 903 -20.71 -22.47 55.24
CA THR A 903 -21.53 -21.28 55.00
C THR A 903 -21.08 -20.10 55.88
N PRO A 904 -21.26 -18.84 55.45
CA PRO A 904 -21.23 -17.71 56.35
C PRO A 904 -22.68 -17.32 56.75
N LYS A 905 -22.96 -17.40 58.05
CA LYS A 905 -24.04 -16.68 58.73
C LYS A 905 -23.40 -15.75 59.74
N ALA A 906 -23.61 -14.45 59.60
CA ALA A 906 -23.54 -13.50 60.70
C ALA A 906 -24.40 -12.29 60.35
N ASP A 907 -25.48 -12.15 61.12
CA ASP A 907 -26.40 -11.02 61.15
C ASP A 907 -25.77 -9.77 61.79
N SER A 908 -26.35 -8.64 61.38
CA SER A 908 -26.48 -7.34 62.08
C SER A 908 -25.88 -7.16 63.47
N GLN A 909 -25.08 -6.10 63.61
CA GLN A 909 -25.42 -4.92 64.43
C GLN A 909 -24.64 -3.70 63.93
#